data_AF-A0A6N2MJR8-F1
#
_entry.id   AF-A0A6N2MJR8-F1
#
_cell.length_a   1.000
_cell.length_b   1.000
_cell.length_c   1.000
_cell.angle_alpha   90.00
_cell.angle_beta   90.00
_cell.angle_gamma   90.00
#
_symmetry.space_group_name_H-M   'P 1'
#
loop_
_entity.id
_entity.type
_entity.pdbx_description
1 polymer ?
#
loop_
_entity_poly.entity_id
_entity_poly.type
_entity_poly.pdbx_seq_one_letter_code
_entity_poly.pdbx_strand_id
1 'polypeptide(L)'
;MKQSCQILQSKLQFTEKKEWSFIHEKIDHTIHVHWKGAAEMILAMCSSYYDASGLMKEMDDRERNKFGQIIQDMAASSLRCIAFAHQQISEDQYEDGKEDKTLREDCLTLLGLVGIKDPCRPGVKKAVDDCQRAGVNIKMITGDNVFTARAIAIECGILKPGAENIIGAVVEGEEFRNYSQEQRMEKVDKICVLARSSPLDKLLMVKCLKQKGHVAVTGDGTNDAPALKEADIGLSMGIQGTEVAKESSDIVILDDNFASVATVLRWGRCVYNNIQKFIQFQLTVNVAALVINFVAAVSAGEVPLTAVQLLWVTLIMNTLGALALATEQPAQELMEKNPVGRTETLITNIIRDTNEQTPLQASLNEETSSIGKVGLVVAFLVLVVLLVRYFTGNTQDDSGKTEFNGSKTKADDIVNAVVGIVAAAVTIIVVAIPVGLPLAVTLTLPYSMKRMVKDQAMVRKLPACETMGSATTICTDKTGSLTTNLMKVTKFSLGQESMEQSDTSSVSPYVLELIKQGVALNTTGSVYRESPESRFEFAGSPTEKAILSWAVLELNMDMEQMKQSCQILQVEAFNSQKKRSGVLSMKKIDHTIHVHWKGAAEMILAMCSSYYDASGLMNEMDDRERNKFGQIIQDMAASSLRCIAFAHQQISEDHERKEDKTLREDCLTLLGLVGIKDPCRPGVKKAVDDCQRAGVNIKMITGDNVFTARAIAIECGILKPGAENIIGAVVEGEEFQNYSQEQRMEKVDKICVLARSSPLDKLLMVKCLKQKGHVVAWLKKVQIFLRWGRCVYNNIQKFIQFQLTVNVAALVINFVAAVSAGEVPLTAVQLLWVTLIMNTLGALALATEQPAQELMEKNPVGRTETLITNI
;
A
#
# COMPACT_ATOMS: atom_id res chain seq x y z
N MET A 1 7.42 53.33 -17.54
CA MET A 1 6.73 52.17 -16.94
C MET A 1 7.59 50.88 -16.99
N LYS A 2 8.88 50.94 -16.61
CA LYS A 2 9.72 49.74 -16.39
C LYS A 2 10.93 50.00 -15.45
N GLN A 3 10.82 51.09 -14.68
CA GLN A 3 11.43 51.30 -13.37
C GLN A 3 10.27 51.31 -12.37
N SER A 4 10.56 51.26 -11.07
CA SER A 4 9.53 51.19 -10.01
C SER A 4 8.72 49.86 -10.03
N CYS A 5 9.35 48.72 -9.80
CA CYS A 5 8.60 47.58 -9.24
C CYS A 5 9.41 46.82 -8.17
N GLN A 6 8.99 46.94 -6.91
CA GLN A 6 9.59 46.29 -5.76
C GLN A 6 8.55 45.39 -5.07
N ILE A 7 8.82 44.08 -5.03
CA ILE A 7 8.00 43.12 -4.28
C ILE A 7 8.51 43.10 -2.83
N LEU A 8 7.83 43.82 -1.94
CA LEU A 8 8.10 43.81 -0.51
C LEU A 8 7.32 42.66 0.13
N GLN A 9 8.02 41.57 0.45
CA GLN A 9 7.39 40.28 0.70
C GLN A 9 7.07 40.04 2.18
N SER A 10 5.80 40.20 2.58
CA SER A 10 5.24 39.69 3.83
C SER A 10 4.17 38.64 3.57
N LYS A 11 4.55 37.35 3.56
CA LYS A 11 3.59 36.24 3.55
C LYS A 11 3.02 36.03 4.96
N LEU A 12 1.82 36.56 5.22
CA LEU A 12 1.00 36.03 6.31
C LEU A 12 0.57 34.59 5.95
N GLN A 13 0.83 33.64 6.86
CA GLN A 13 0.45 32.25 6.67
C GLN A 13 -1.06 32.05 6.81
N PHE A 14 -1.57 31.10 6.02
CA PHE A 14 -2.92 30.60 6.11
C PHE A 14 -3.19 30.14 7.56
N THR A 15 -4.11 30.81 8.25
CA THR A 15 -4.43 30.55 9.67
C THR A 15 -5.92 30.32 9.81
N GLU A 16 -6.34 29.52 10.80
CA GLU A 16 -7.74 29.06 10.98
C GLU A 16 -8.79 30.19 11.17
N LYS A 17 -8.36 31.45 11.25
CA LYS A 17 -9.24 32.65 11.32
C LYS A 17 -9.08 33.62 10.14
N LYS A 18 -8.19 33.35 9.17
CA LYS A 18 -7.95 34.21 7.99
C LYS A 18 -7.83 33.35 6.73
N GLU A 19 -8.95 33.19 6.02
CA GLU A 19 -9.10 32.31 4.85
C GLU A 19 -8.51 32.90 3.54
N TRP A 20 -7.47 33.73 3.65
CA TRP A 20 -6.86 34.42 2.52
C TRP A 20 -5.37 34.71 2.69
N SER A 21 -4.71 34.93 1.56
CA SER A 21 -3.31 35.37 1.48
C SER A 21 -3.20 36.50 0.47
N PHE A 22 -2.30 37.45 0.70
CA PHE A 22 -2.10 38.59 -0.17
C PHE A 22 -0.63 38.82 -0.60
N ILE A 23 -0.42 39.65 -1.62
CA ILE A 23 0.89 40.05 -2.16
C ILE A 23 0.91 41.56 -2.37
N HIS A 24 2.00 42.23 -1.97
CA HIS A 24 2.22 43.65 -2.20
C HIS A 24 3.18 43.86 -3.37
N GLU A 25 2.80 44.73 -4.30
CA GLU A 25 3.61 45.14 -5.44
C GLU A 25 3.62 46.68 -5.52
N LYS A 26 4.81 47.31 -5.49
CA LYS A 26 4.96 48.78 -5.48
C LYS A 26 5.26 49.29 -6.89
N ILE A 27 4.31 49.97 -7.53
CA ILE A 27 4.44 50.54 -8.89
C ILE A 27 4.17 52.04 -8.84
N ASP A 28 5.10 52.86 -9.36
CA ASP A 28 4.96 54.30 -9.58
C ASP A 28 4.21 55.07 -8.44
N HIS A 29 4.72 54.96 -7.20
CA HIS A 29 4.18 55.57 -5.97
C HIS A 29 2.80 55.05 -5.47
N THR A 30 2.26 54.01 -6.09
CA THR A 30 1.09 53.26 -5.58
C THR A 30 1.44 51.83 -5.21
N ILE A 31 0.88 51.37 -4.09
CA ILE A 31 1.03 50.01 -3.57
C ILE A 31 -0.21 49.21 -3.99
N HIS A 32 0.00 48.15 -4.75
CA HIS A 32 -1.03 47.19 -5.16
C HIS A 32 -1.04 46.02 -4.18
N VAL A 33 -2.17 45.76 -3.55
CA VAL A 33 -2.38 44.64 -2.63
C VAL A 33 -3.34 43.65 -3.26
N HIS A 34 -2.84 42.50 -3.69
CA HIS A 34 -3.64 41.44 -4.32
C HIS A 34 -4.07 40.40 -3.28
N TRP A 35 -5.36 40.10 -3.19
CA TRP A 35 -5.95 39.13 -2.27
C TRP A 35 -6.46 37.90 -3.01
N LYS A 36 -6.29 36.71 -2.42
CA LYS A 36 -6.98 35.47 -2.84
C LYS A 36 -7.56 34.75 -1.62
N GLY A 37 -8.79 34.26 -1.71
CA GLY A 37 -9.48 33.58 -0.61
C GLY A 37 -10.85 33.02 -0.98
N ALA A 38 -11.61 32.58 0.02
CA ALA A 38 -12.99 32.12 -0.13
C ALA A 38 -13.87 33.20 -0.82
N ALA A 39 -14.61 32.81 -1.85
CA ALA A 39 -15.24 33.76 -2.75
C ALA A 39 -16.28 34.65 -2.06
N GLU A 40 -17.04 34.11 -1.12
CA GLU A 40 -18.07 34.82 -0.36
C GLU A 40 -17.46 35.92 0.52
N MET A 41 -16.31 35.64 1.15
CA MET A 41 -15.65 36.59 2.05
C MET A 41 -14.96 37.71 1.27
N ILE A 42 -14.23 37.37 0.21
CA ILE A 42 -13.63 38.38 -0.68
C ILE A 42 -14.71 39.24 -1.35
N LEU A 43 -15.84 38.67 -1.78
CA LEU A 43 -16.94 39.43 -2.39
C LEU A 43 -17.59 40.40 -1.38
N ALA A 44 -17.75 40.02 -0.11
CA ALA A 44 -18.23 40.92 0.94
C ALA A 44 -17.33 42.16 1.06
N MET A 45 -16.02 41.95 1.03
CA MET A 45 -14.96 42.98 1.12
C MET A 45 -14.80 43.86 -0.13
N CYS A 46 -15.37 43.48 -1.29
CA CYS A 46 -15.24 44.24 -2.53
C CYS A 46 -16.25 45.40 -2.63
N SER A 47 -15.82 46.55 -3.15
CA SER A 47 -16.65 47.73 -3.49
C SER A 47 -16.71 48.02 -5.00
N SER A 48 -15.85 47.40 -5.80
CA SER A 48 -15.82 47.53 -7.26
C SER A 48 -15.41 46.21 -7.91
N TYR A 49 -15.56 46.11 -9.23
CA TYR A 49 -15.16 44.95 -10.02
C TYR A 49 -14.68 45.38 -11.42
N TYR A 50 -13.91 44.54 -12.11
CA TYR A 50 -13.63 44.73 -13.53
C TYR A 50 -14.62 43.97 -14.40
N ASP A 51 -15.11 44.63 -15.45
CA ASP A 51 -15.83 43.94 -16.50
C ASP A 51 -14.88 43.29 -17.54
N ALA A 52 -15.46 42.54 -18.47
CA ALA A 52 -14.71 41.83 -19.52
C ALA A 52 -13.95 42.75 -20.51
N SER A 53 -14.16 44.07 -20.46
CA SER A 53 -13.39 45.06 -21.23
C SER A 53 -12.22 45.67 -20.44
N GLY A 54 -12.05 45.28 -19.17
CA GLY A 54 -11.02 45.83 -18.28
C GLY A 54 -11.39 47.17 -17.66
N LEU A 55 -12.66 47.60 -17.74
CA LEU A 55 -13.14 48.81 -17.09
C LEU A 55 -13.59 48.51 -15.66
N MET A 56 -13.13 49.31 -14.71
CA MET A 56 -13.56 49.24 -13.31
C MET A 56 -14.97 49.83 -13.17
N LYS A 57 -15.87 49.11 -12.50
CA LYS A 57 -17.24 49.52 -12.18
C LYS A 57 -17.50 49.39 -10.68
N GLU A 58 -18.34 50.26 -10.14
CA GLU A 58 -18.80 50.16 -8.76
C GLU A 58 -19.69 48.92 -8.58
N MET A 59 -19.56 48.26 -7.43
CA MET A 59 -20.31 47.07 -7.08
C MET A 59 -21.57 47.45 -6.30
N ASP A 60 -22.63 47.80 -7.03
CA ASP A 60 -23.95 48.01 -6.45
C ASP A 60 -24.55 46.70 -5.89
N ASP A 61 -25.65 46.80 -5.14
CA ASP A 61 -26.30 45.63 -4.56
C ASP A 61 -26.83 44.65 -5.63
N ARG A 62 -27.07 45.09 -6.86
CA ARG A 62 -27.57 44.22 -7.94
C ARG A 62 -26.44 43.38 -8.53
N GLU A 63 -25.29 44.00 -8.83
CA GLU A 63 -24.09 43.29 -9.28
C GLU A 63 -23.51 42.42 -8.17
N ARG A 64 -23.50 42.88 -6.91
CA ARG A 64 -23.11 42.05 -5.76
C ARG A 64 -23.99 40.81 -5.63
N ASN A 65 -25.32 40.95 -5.77
CA ASN A 65 -26.24 39.81 -5.78
C ASN A 65 -26.05 38.90 -7.00
N LYS A 66 -25.72 39.43 -8.19
CA LYS A 66 -25.37 38.61 -9.36
C LYS A 66 -24.09 37.80 -9.14
N PHE A 67 -23.02 38.41 -8.64
CA PHE A 67 -21.79 37.67 -8.30
C PHE A 67 -22.02 36.67 -7.17
N GLY A 68 -22.84 37.01 -6.18
CA GLY A 68 -23.31 36.08 -5.15
C GLY A 68 -24.06 34.87 -5.74
N GLN A 69 -24.96 35.11 -6.69
CA GLN A 69 -25.66 34.03 -7.41
C GLN A 69 -24.68 33.18 -8.23
N ILE A 70 -23.71 33.78 -8.93
CA ILE A 70 -22.67 33.04 -9.67
C ILE A 70 -21.86 32.14 -8.74
N ILE A 71 -21.48 32.62 -7.54
CA ILE A 71 -20.79 31.80 -6.53
C ILE A 71 -21.69 30.65 -6.05
N GLN A 72 -22.99 30.91 -5.83
CA GLN A 72 -23.95 29.88 -5.44
C GLN A 72 -24.19 28.83 -6.54
N ASP A 73 -24.29 29.24 -7.81
CA ASP A 73 -24.48 28.36 -8.96
C ASP A 73 -23.23 27.48 -9.20
N MET A 74 -22.05 28.08 -9.05
CA MET A 74 -20.78 27.34 -9.05
C MET A 74 -20.70 26.34 -7.88
N ALA A 75 -21.07 26.75 -6.66
CA ALA A 75 -21.09 25.87 -5.49
C ALA A 75 -22.13 24.74 -5.62
N ALA A 76 -23.30 25.02 -6.20
CA ALA A 76 -24.33 24.03 -6.54
C ALA A 76 -23.86 23.03 -7.61
N SER A 77 -22.91 23.43 -8.46
CA SER A 77 -22.21 22.56 -9.42
C SER A 77 -21.05 21.75 -8.80
N SER A 78 -20.97 21.71 -7.46
CA SER A 78 -19.89 21.11 -6.66
C SER A 78 -18.51 21.76 -6.89
N LEU A 79 -18.45 23.07 -7.19
CA LEU A 79 -17.20 23.82 -7.31
C LEU A 79 -16.85 24.54 -6.00
N ARG A 80 -15.58 24.46 -5.57
CA ARG A 80 -15.02 25.33 -4.52
C ARG A 80 -14.62 26.66 -5.17
N CYS A 81 -15.29 27.74 -4.79
CA CYS A 81 -15.10 29.06 -5.39
C CYS A 81 -13.97 29.83 -4.68
N ILE A 82 -12.96 30.24 -5.45
CA ILE A 82 -11.90 31.14 -5.00
C ILE A 82 -12.06 32.47 -5.74
N ALA A 83 -12.08 33.57 -5.01
CA ALA A 83 -12.06 34.91 -5.59
C ALA A 83 -10.67 35.50 -5.54
N PHE A 84 -10.36 36.30 -6.55
CA PHE A 84 -9.20 37.18 -6.60
C PHE A 84 -9.67 38.62 -6.61
N ALA A 85 -9.06 39.45 -5.79
CA ALA A 85 -9.33 40.89 -5.72
C ALA A 85 -8.01 41.65 -5.58
N HIS A 86 -8.02 42.96 -5.80
CA HIS A 86 -6.88 43.83 -5.45
C HIS A 86 -7.34 45.20 -4.96
N GLN A 87 -6.43 45.93 -4.32
CA GLN A 87 -6.63 47.32 -3.91
C GLN A 87 -5.39 48.13 -4.25
N GLN A 88 -5.57 49.40 -4.60
CA GLN A 88 -4.50 50.36 -4.81
C GLN A 88 -4.48 51.34 -3.63
N ILE A 89 -3.29 51.57 -3.05
CA ILE A 89 -3.08 52.44 -1.89
C ILE A 89 -1.97 53.46 -2.25
N SER A 90 -2.19 54.75 -1.98
CA SER A 90 -1.18 55.81 -2.14
C SER A 90 -0.21 55.83 -0.96
N GLU A 91 1.07 56.17 -1.19
CA GLU A 91 2.10 56.19 -0.13
C GLU A 91 1.71 56.99 1.12
N ASP A 92 1.04 58.15 0.96
CA ASP A 92 0.61 59.00 2.09
C ASP A 92 -0.36 58.31 3.08
N GLN A 93 -1.10 57.28 2.64
CA GLN A 93 -2.01 56.50 3.51
C GLN A 93 -1.32 55.30 4.17
N TYR A 94 -0.05 55.04 3.84
CA TYR A 94 0.72 53.91 4.33
C TYR A 94 1.63 54.27 5.51
N GLU A 95 1.93 55.55 5.72
CA GLU A 95 2.82 56.01 6.82
C GLU A 95 2.09 56.35 8.13
N ASP A 96 0.81 56.72 8.09
CA ASP A 96 0.05 57.16 9.27
C ASP A 96 -0.70 55.99 9.95
N GLY A 97 0.05 55.09 10.59
CA GLY A 97 -0.50 53.87 11.19
C GLY A 97 0.52 53.00 11.93
N LYS A 98 1.16 53.55 12.97
CA LYS A 98 2.08 52.77 13.82
C LYS A 98 1.33 51.86 14.80
N GLU A 99 1.90 50.67 15.00
CA GLU A 99 1.63 49.72 16.08
C GLU A 99 0.21 49.10 16.09
N ASP A 100 0.16 47.95 15.42
CA ASP A 100 -0.92 46.94 15.41
C ASP A 100 -2.11 47.20 14.45
N LYS A 101 -2.50 46.11 13.76
CA LYS A 101 -3.73 45.86 12.97
C LYS A 101 -3.79 46.22 11.48
N THR A 102 -4.22 45.19 10.74
CA THR A 102 -5.09 45.20 9.54
C THR A 102 -4.87 46.30 8.49
N LEU A 103 -4.32 45.90 7.35
CA LEU A 103 -4.73 46.42 6.04
C LEU A 103 -6.25 46.59 6.01
N ARG A 104 -6.74 47.64 5.32
CA ARG A 104 -8.18 47.78 5.09
C ARG A 104 -8.68 46.55 4.33
N GLU A 105 -9.37 45.68 5.06
CA GLU A 105 -10.07 44.53 4.52
C GLU A 105 -11.32 44.99 3.74
N ASP A 106 -11.69 46.28 3.80
CA ASP A 106 -12.79 46.90 3.06
C ASP A 106 -12.31 47.64 1.78
N CYS A 107 -13.22 47.76 0.81
CA CYS A 107 -13.04 48.46 -0.48
C CYS A 107 -12.05 47.81 -1.46
N LEU A 108 -12.14 46.50 -1.64
CA LEU A 108 -11.38 45.76 -2.66
C LEU A 108 -12.04 45.87 -4.06
N THR A 109 -11.24 45.72 -5.12
CA THR A 109 -11.73 45.54 -6.49
C THR A 109 -11.67 44.07 -6.92
N LEU A 110 -12.81 43.46 -7.21
CA LEU A 110 -12.90 42.07 -7.67
C LEU A 110 -12.27 41.92 -9.07
N LEU A 111 -11.28 41.03 -9.20
CA LEU A 111 -10.63 40.67 -10.46
C LEU A 111 -11.33 39.49 -11.15
N GLY A 112 -11.83 38.53 -10.38
CA GLY A 112 -12.52 37.37 -10.93
C GLY A 112 -12.78 36.25 -9.93
N LEU A 113 -13.62 35.31 -10.35
CA LEU A 113 -14.03 34.11 -9.62
C LEU A 113 -13.54 32.87 -10.36
N VAL A 114 -12.95 31.91 -9.64
CA VAL A 114 -12.50 30.63 -10.19
C VAL A 114 -13.11 29.50 -9.37
N GLY A 115 -13.95 28.69 -10.01
CA GLY A 115 -14.49 27.45 -9.44
C GLY A 115 -13.54 26.28 -9.67
N ILE A 116 -13.11 25.61 -8.59
CA ILE A 116 -12.26 24.41 -8.63
C ILE A 116 -13.08 23.22 -8.12
N LYS A 117 -13.32 22.21 -8.97
CA LYS A 117 -14.02 20.98 -8.54
C LYS A 117 -13.06 20.02 -7.86
N ASP A 118 -13.46 19.48 -6.71
CA ASP A 118 -12.93 18.22 -6.18
C ASP A 118 -14.00 17.12 -6.37
N PRO A 119 -13.92 16.30 -7.43
CA PRO A 119 -15.02 15.41 -7.83
C PRO A 119 -15.17 14.19 -6.91
N CYS A 120 -16.42 13.81 -6.61
CA CYS A 120 -16.75 12.52 -5.98
C CYS A 120 -16.03 11.37 -6.71
N ARG A 121 -15.35 10.48 -5.97
CA ARG A 121 -14.70 9.30 -6.56
C ARG A 121 -15.75 8.42 -7.28
N PRO A 122 -15.43 7.85 -8.45
CA PRO A 122 -16.38 7.02 -9.19
C PRO A 122 -16.80 5.80 -8.37
N GLY A 123 -18.09 5.46 -8.42
CA GLY A 123 -18.66 4.34 -7.66
C GLY A 123 -19.09 4.67 -6.23
N VAL A 124 -18.69 5.82 -5.65
CA VAL A 124 -19.12 6.23 -4.30
C VAL A 124 -20.64 6.31 -4.20
N LYS A 125 -21.32 6.93 -5.18
CA LYS A 125 -22.80 7.02 -5.21
C LYS A 125 -23.46 5.65 -5.06
N LYS A 126 -23.03 4.68 -5.88
CA LYS A 126 -23.57 3.31 -5.83
C LYS A 126 -23.22 2.60 -4.51
N ALA A 127 -22.01 2.79 -3.98
CA ALA A 127 -21.64 2.22 -2.68
C ALA A 127 -22.47 2.80 -1.52
N VAL A 128 -22.84 4.08 -1.62
CA VAL A 128 -23.79 4.73 -0.71
C VAL A 128 -25.18 4.11 -0.87
N ASP A 129 -25.70 4.00 -2.10
CA ASP A 129 -26.99 3.35 -2.39
C ASP A 129 -27.04 1.89 -1.88
N ASP A 130 -25.97 1.13 -2.06
CA ASP A 130 -25.85 -0.28 -1.64
C ASP A 130 -25.82 -0.42 -0.10
N CYS A 131 -25.07 0.44 0.59
CA CYS A 131 -25.07 0.49 2.06
C CYS A 131 -26.41 0.96 2.63
N GLN A 132 -27.06 1.95 2.02
CA GLN A 132 -28.40 2.41 2.41
C GLN A 132 -29.45 1.31 2.21
N ARG A 133 -29.40 0.56 1.09
CA ARG A 133 -30.25 -0.62 0.88
C ARG A 133 -30.00 -1.73 1.91
N ALA A 134 -28.78 -1.83 2.43
CA ALA A 134 -28.42 -2.71 3.54
C ALA A 134 -28.77 -2.18 4.94
N GLY A 135 -29.56 -1.11 5.03
CA GLY A 135 -29.99 -0.52 6.30
C GLY A 135 -28.89 0.25 7.05
N VAL A 136 -27.77 0.58 6.40
CA VAL A 136 -26.71 1.42 6.98
C VAL A 136 -27.00 2.89 6.68
N ASN A 137 -27.21 3.67 7.73
CA ASN A 137 -27.38 5.12 7.62
C ASN A 137 -26.02 5.79 7.39
N ILE A 138 -25.78 6.28 6.17
CA ILE A 138 -24.54 7.00 5.80
C ILE A 138 -24.73 8.49 6.05
N LYS A 139 -23.74 9.09 6.73
CA LYS A 139 -23.69 10.51 7.05
C LYS A 139 -22.34 11.10 6.62
N MET A 140 -22.36 12.29 6.04
CA MET A 140 -21.16 13.02 5.62
C MET A 140 -20.76 14.06 6.68
N ILE A 141 -19.47 14.14 6.99
CA ILE A 141 -18.93 15.12 7.95
C ILE A 141 -17.71 15.82 7.31
N THR A 142 -17.87 17.07 6.89
CA THR A 142 -16.84 17.84 6.18
C THR A 142 -16.63 19.24 6.75
N GLY A 143 -15.40 19.75 6.60
CA GLY A 143 -15.07 21.16 6.84
C GLY A 143 -15.53 22.10 5.72
N ASP A 144 -16.00 21.59 4.57
CA ASP A 144 -16.49 22.40 3.46
C ASP A 144 -17.73 23.24 3.83
N ASN A 145 -17.94 24.32 3.08
CA ASN A 145 -19.15 25.14 3.16
C ASN A 145 -20.42 24.31 2.85
N VAL A 146 -21.53 24.63 3.51
CA VAL A 146 -22.85 23.96 3.40
C VAL A 146 -23.28 23.73 1.96
N PHE A 147 -23.11 24.73 1.09
CA PHE A 147 -23.53 24.67 -0.30
C PHE A 147 -22.77 23.58 -1.09
N THR A 148 -21.44 23.58 -0.99
CA THR A 148 -20.57 22.58 -1.62
C THR A 148 -20.77 21.19 -1.00
N ALA A 149 -20.86 21.11 0.34
CA ALA A 149 -21.11 19.85 1.05
C ALA A 149 -22.46 19.23 0.65
N ARG A 150 -23.52 20.04 0.50
CA ARG A 150 -24.84 19.60 0.02
C ARG A 150 -24.78 19.10 -1.43
N ALA A 151 -24.14 19.85 -2.33
CA ALA A 151 -23.98 19.44 -3.73
C ALA A 151 -23.24 18.10 -3.86
N ILE A 152 -22.10 17.95 -3.17
CA ILE A 152 -21.34 16.70 -3.12
C ILE A 152 -22.17 15.56 -2.51
N ALA A 153 -22.95 15.82 -1.44
CA ALA A 153 -23.81 14.80 -0.83
C ALA A 153 -24.93 14.30 -1.76
N ILE A 154 -25.48 15.16 -2.64
CA ILE A 154 -26.47 14.77 -3.67
C ILE A 154 -25.79 14.00 -4.82
N GLU A 155 -24.63 14.49 -5.27
CA GLU A 155 -23.80 13.86 -6.30
C GLU A 155 -23.43 12.42 -5.88
N CYS A 156 -22.92 12.27 -4.66
CA CYS A 156 -22.61 11.00 -3.99
C CYS A 156 -23.83 10.26 -3.38
N GLY A 157 -25.08 10.71 -3.57
CA GLY A 157 -26.31 9.94 -3.23
C GLY A 157 -26.68 9.84 -1.75
N ILE A 158 -25.96 10.52 -0.86
CA ILE A 158 -26.26 10.58 0.58
C ILE A 158 -27.55 11.38 0.82
N LEU A 159 -27.79 12.39 -0.02
CA LEU A 159 -29.07 13.11 -0.13
C LEU A 159 -29.73 12.76 -1.47
N LYS A 160 -31.05 12.58 -1.45
CA LYS A 160 -31.85 12.37 -2.68
C LYS A 160 -32.22 13.73 -3.30
N PRO A 161 -32.22 13.88 -4.64
CA PRO A 161 -32.67 15.12 -5.29
C PRO A 161 -34.09 15.49 -4.83
N GLY A 162 -34.27 16.73 -4.37
CA GLY A 162 -35.55 17.20 -3.82
C GLY A 162 -35.80 16.89 -2.33
N ALA A 163 -34.98 16.05 -1.69
CA ALA A 163 -34.94 15.92 -0.22
C ALA A 163 -34.23 17.11 0.46
N GLU A 164 -33.70 18.04 -0.34
CA GLU A 164 -32.99 19.25 0.07
C GLU A 164 -33.87 20.23 0.87
N ASN A 165 -35.19 20.15 0.69
CA ASN A 165 -36.17 20.96 1.42
C ASN A 165 -36.55 20.37 2.79
N ILE A 166 -35.95 19.24 3.20
CA ILE A 166 -36.20 18.64 4.52
C ILE A 166 -35.39 19.40 5.57
N ILE A 167 -36.09 20.18 6.38
CA ILE A 167 -35.52 21.00 7.47
C ILE A 167 -34.70 20.12 8.42
N GLY A 168 -33.41 20.43 8.58
CA GLY A 168 -32.48 19.73 9.47
C GLY A 168 -31.73 18.54 8.87
N ALA A 169 -31.85 18.26 7.57
CA ALA A 169 -31.06 17.22 6.90
C ALA A 169 -29.58 17.60 6.68
N VAL A 170 -29.30 18.91 6.55
CA VAL A 170 -27.95 19.50 6.50
C VAL A 170 -27.87 20.53 7.62
N VAL A 171 -26.81 20.46 8.43
CA VAL A 171 -26.60 21.33 9.60
C VAL A 171 -25.13 21.79 9.64
N GLU A 172 -24.89 23.00 10.15
CA GLU A 172 -23.53 23.50 10.36
C GLU A 172 -22.92 23.01 11.69
N GLY A 173 -21.59 22.85 11.73
CA GLY A 173 -20.84 22.45 12.92
C GLY A 173 -21.16 23.30 14.15
N GLU A 174 -21.28 24.61 13.99
CA GLU A 174 -21.63 25.54 15.06
C GLU A 174 -23.08 25.34 15.57
N GLU A 175 -24.05 25.20 14.67
CA GLU A 175 -25.45 24.97 15.05
C GLU A 175 -25.61 23.63 15.79
N PHE A 176 -24.99 22.56 15.28
CA PHE A 176 -25.00 21.25 15.94
C PHE A 176 -24.32 21.29 17.32
N ARG A 177 -23.25 22.08 17.47
CA ARG A 177 -22.59 22.32 18.76
C ARG A 177 -23.46 23.12 19.72
N ASN A 178 -24.33 24.00 19.25
CA ASN A 178 -25.19 24.83 20.09
C ASN A 178 -26.52 24.15 20.52
N TYR A 179 -26.91 23.03 19.90
CA TYR A 179 -28.03 22.20 20.37
C TYR A 179 -27.77 21.61 21.77
N SER A 180 -28.83 21.47 22.59
CA SER A 180 -28.75 20.72 23.86
C SER A 180 -28.50 19.23 23.61
N GLN A 181 -28.04 18.47 24.61
CA GLN A 181 -27.77 17.03 24.44
C GLN A 181 -29.05 16.27 24.01
N GLU A 182 -30.20 16.59 24.60
CA GLU A 182 -31.49 16.00 24.23
C GLU A 182 -31.87 16.33 22.78
N GLN A 183 -31.74 17.60 22.38
CA GLN A 183 -32.00 18.04 21.00
C GLN A 183 -31.04 17.42 19.99
N ARG A 184 -29.75 17.27 20.33
CA ARG A 184 -28.79 16.54 19.49
C ARG A 184 -29.22 15.09 19.35
N MET A 185 -29.56 14.40 20.44
CA MET A 185 -29.97 13.00 20.39
C MET A 185 -31.27 12.82 19.58
N GLU A 186 -32.24 13.73 19.65
CA GLU A 186 -33.45 13.67 18.82
C GLU A 186 -33.16 13.93 17.32
N LYS A 187 -32.28 14.90 17.02
CA LYS A 187 -32.00 15.33 15.64
C LYS A 187 -30.90 14.52 14.92
N VAL A 188 -29.97 13.89 15.63
CA VAL A 188 -28.76 13.25 15.04
C VAL A 188 -29.10 12.18 13.98
N ASP A 189 -30.22 11.48 14.13
CA ASP A 189 -30.67 10.49 13.16
C ASP A 189 -31.14 11.13 11.84
N LYS A 190 -31.74 12.33 11.93
CA LYS A 190 -32.27 13.14 10.82
C LYS A 190 -31.16 13.88 10.05
N ILE A 191 -30.04 14.21 10.70
CA ILE A 191 -28.89 14.91 10.08
C ILE A 191 -28.12 13.97 9.15
N CYS A 192 -28.08 14.25 7.85
CA CYS A 192 -27.32 13.48 6.87
C CYS A 192 -25.96 14.11 6.52
N VAL A 193 -25.83 15.44 6.64
CA VAL A 193 -24.59 16.18 6.34
C VAL A 193 -24.30 17.18 7.46
N LEU A 194 -23.10 17.09 8.03
CA LEU A 194 -22.54 18.08 8.94
C LEU A 194 -21.43 18.84 8.18
N ALA A 195 -21.68 20.12 7.90
CA ALA A 195 -20.79 21.00 7.14
C ALA A 195 -20.07 22.02 8.04
N ARG A 196 -18.99 22.65 7.56
CA ARG A 196 -18.09 23.51 8.36
C ARG A 196 -17.66 22.85 9.70
N SER A 197 -17.50 21.52 9.72
CA SER A 197 -17.21 20.77 10.94
C SER A 197 -15.76 20.93 11.38
N SER A 198 -15.52 21.29 12.65
CA SER A 198 -14.20 21.14 13.25
C SER A 198 -13.92 19.66 13.63
N PRO A 199 -12.66 19.26 13.90
CA PRO A 199 -12.34 17.91 14.35
C PRO A 199 -13.10 17.49 15.62
N LEU A 200 -13.38 18.44 16.51
CA LEU A 200 -14.18 18.22 17.73
C LEU A 200 -15.66 17.93 17.42
N ASP A 201 -16.23 18.57 16.39
CA ASP A 201 -17.62 18.33 15.99
C ASP A 201 -17.77 16.96 15.33
N LYS A 202 -16.75 16.52 14.55
CA LYS A 202 -16.71 15.14 14.01
C LYS A 202 -16.76 14.11 15.13
N LEU A 203 -15.93 14.28 16.15
CA LEU A 203 -15.88 13.41 17.32
C LEU A 203 -17.19 13.43 18.12
N LEU A 204 -17.80 14.60 18.30
CA LEU A 204 -19.06 14.75 19.03
C LEU A 204 -20.23 14.07 18.28
N MET A 205 -20.29 14.20 16.96
CA MET A 205 -21.25 13.51 16.10
C MET A 205 -21.12 11.99 16.24
N VAL A 206 -19.90 11.45 16.15
CA VAL A 206 -19.62 10.01 16.34
C VAL A 206 -20.04 9.53 17.72
N LYS A 207 -19.76 10.31 18.79
CA LYS A 207 -20.19 9.96 20.16
C LYS A 207 -21.71 9.92 20.32
N CYS A 208 -22.45 10.87 19.77
CA CYS A 208 -23.93 10.83 19.80
C CYS A 208 -24.49 9.63 19.02
N LEU A 209 -23.95 9.32 17.84
CA LEU A 209 -24.36 8.15 17.07
C LEU A 209 -24.03 6.82 17.79
N LYS A 210 -22.87 6.71 18.43
CA LYS A 210 -22.41 5.54 19.20
C LYS A 210 -23.19 5.30 20.50
N GLN A 211 -23.84 6.33 21.03
CA GLN A 211 -24.81 6.22 22.12
C GLN A 211 -26.17 5.66 21.66
N LYS A 212 -26.50 5.77 20.36
CA LYS A 212 -27.73 5.20 19.77
C LYS A 212 -27.55 3.85 19.08
N GLY A 213 -26.37 3.55 18.57
CA GLY A 213 -26.11 2.32 17.82
C GLY A 213 -24.62 2.05 17.59
N HIS A 214 -24.31 1.37 16.49
CA HIS A 214 -22.94 1.09 16.04
C HIS A 214 -22.51 2.09 14.96
N VAL A 215 -21.26 2.55 15.03
CA VAL A 215 -20.71 3.54 14.10
C VAL A 215 -19.40 3.05 13.50
N ALA A 216 -19.32 3.00 12.18
CA ALA A 216 -18.07 2.89 11.45
C ALA A 216 -17.68 4.27 10.90
N VAL A 217 -16.41 4.63 10.97
CA VAL A 217 -15.89 5.93 10.47
C VAL A 217 -14.81 5.67 9.42
N THR A 218 -14.79 6.52 8.38
CA THR A 218 -13.77 6.52 7.34
C THR A 218 -13.02 7.85 7.33
N GLY A 219 -11.69 7.83 7.17
CA GLY A 219 -10.88 9.04 7.13
C GLY A 219 -9.45 8.82 6.66
N ASP A 220 -8.83 9.84 6.09
CA ASP A 220 -7.47 9.86 5.55
C ASP A 220 -6.58 10.95 6.18
N GLY A 221 -7.17 12.07 6.61
CA GLY A 221 -6.47 13.15 7.29
C GLY A 221 -6.10 12.84 8.74
N THR A 222 -5.05 13.51 9.25
CA THR A 222 -4.68 13.51 10.68
C THR A 222 -5.83 13.94 11.59
N ASN A 223 -6.70 14.81 11.07
CA ASN A 223 -7.82 15.40 11.80
C ASN A 223 -8.99 14.43 12.01
N ASP A 224 -9.03 13.33 11.24
CA ASP A 224 -10.06 12.29 11.37
C ASP A 224 -9.63 11.18 12.34
N ALA A 225 -8.34 11.10 12.71
CA ALA A 225 -7.80 10.09 13.61
C ALA A 225 -8.54 9.96 14.97
N PRO A 226 -8.97 11.05 15.65
CA PRO A 226 -9.77 10.93 16.87
C PRO A 226 -11.14 10.30 16.64
N ALA A 227 -11.77 10.54 15.48
CA ALA A 227 -13.07 10.01 15.12
C ALA A 227 -12.98 8.55 14.62
N LEU A 228 -11.94 8.21 13.85
CA LEU A 228 -11.60 6.84 13.46
C LEU A 228 -11.43 5.93 14.67
N LYS A 229 -10.75 6.42 15.70
CA LYS A 229 -10.45 5.68 16.93
C LYS A 229 -11.60 5.63 17.95
N GLU A 230 -12.53 6.59 17.90
CA GLU A 230 -13.74 6.57 18.73
C GLU A 230 -14.88 5.75 18.09
N ALA A 231 -14.80 5.42 16.81
CA ALA A 231 -15.75 4.53 16.15
C ALA A 231 -15.80 3.12 16.79
N ASP A 232 -16.84 2.33 16.51
CA ASP A 232 -16.82 0.89 16.75
C ASP A 232 -15.94 0.15 15.71
N ILE A 233 -15.75 0.75 14.51
CA ILE A 233 -14.79 0.31 13.48
C ILE A 233 -14.20 1.55 12.78
N GLY A 234 -12.88 1.74 12.87
CA GLY A 234 -12.14 2.75 12.11
C GLY A 234 -11.60 2.19 10.80
N LEU A 235 -11.84 2.88 9.67
CA LEU A 235 -11.31 2.52 8.36
C LEU A 235 -10.49 3.66 7.75
N SER A 236 -9.22 3.42 7.44
CA SER A 236 -8.34 4.42 6.81
C SER A 236 -8.01 4.10 5.38
N MET A 237 -7.38 5.06 4.69
CA MET A 237 -6.93 4.94 3.31
C MET A 237 -5.42 4.61 3.28
N GLY A 238 -5.02 3.48 2.70
CA GLY A 238 -3.65 2.95 2.75
C GLY A 238 -2.61 3.60 1.83
N ILE A 239 -3.00 4.48 0.92
CA ILE A 239 -2.10 5.25 0.04
C ILE A 239 -2.00 6.70 0.53
N GLN A 240 -3.05 7.50 0.35
CA GLN A 240 -3.18 8.92 0.65
C GLN A 240 -3.44 9.21 2.14
N GLY A 241 -3.93 8.22 2.89
CA GLY A 241 -4.04 8.38 4.33
C GLY A 241 -2.70 8.77 4.94
N THR A 242 -2.75 9.70 5.86
CA THR A 242 -1.60 10.01 6.71
C THR A 242 -1.23 8.77 7.52
N GLU A 243 0.04 8.60 7.89
CA GLU A 243 0.45 7.45 8.71
C GLU A 243 -0.35 7.41 10.03
N VAL A 244 -0.62 8.58 10.61
CA VAL A 244 -1.52 8.79 11.76
C VAL A 244 -2.93 8.24 11.52
N ALA A 245 -3.51 8.40 10.32
CA ALA A 245 -4.82 7.83 9.98
C ALA A 245 -4.74 6.30 9.79
N LYS A 246 -3.68 5.80 9.14
CA LYS A 246 -3.44 4.35 8.93
C LYS A 246 -3.24 3.59 10.24
N GLU A 247 -2.59 4.22 11.22
CA GLU A 247 -2.38 3.67 12.56
C GLU A 247 -3.60 3.82 13.48
N SER A 248 -4.51 4.76 13.19
CA SER A 248 -5.73 5.00 13.98
C SER A 248 -6.95 4.21 13.49
N SER A 249 -6.78 3.30 12.53
CA SER A 249 -7.83 2.46 11.95
C SER A 249 -7.60 0.98 12.20
N ASP A 250 -8.66 0.25 12.54
CA ASP A 250 -8.64 -1.22 12.66
C ASP A 250 -8.47 -1.90 11.29
N ILE A 251 -9.00 -1.28 10.24
CA ILE A 251 -8.89 -1.77 8.86
C ILE A 251 -8.31 -0.65 7.99
N VAL A 252 -7.02 -0.78 7.66
CA VAL A 252 -6.43 0.01 6.58
C VAL A 252 -7.01 -0.49 5.26
N ILE A 253 -7.81 0.32 4.59
CA ILE A 253 -8.30 0.07 3.23
C ILE A 253 -7.19 0.44 2.26
N LEU A 254 -6.44 -0.55 1.81
CA LEU A 254 -5.15 -0.32 1.16
C LEU A 254 -5.24 0.05 -0.33
N ASP A 255 -6.41 0.53 -0.76
CA ASP A 255 -6.77 0.97 -2.13
C ASP A 255 -7.44 2.38 -2.19
N ASP A 256 -7.71 2.99 -1.03
CA ASP A 256 -8.30 4.32 -0.88
C ASP A 256 -9.71 4.50 -1.49
N ASN A 257 -10.48 3.42 -1.58
CA ASN A 257 -11.85 3.44 -2.11
C ASN A 257 -12.91 3.23 -1.03
N PHE A 258 -13.82 4.19 -0.90
CA PHE A 258 -14.98 4.10 0.00
C PHE A 258 -15.90 2.90 -0.32
N ALA A 259 -15.97 2.44 -1.57
CA ALA A 259 -16.76 1.25 -1.93
C ALA A 259 -16.26 -0.05 -1.24
N SER A 260 -14.99 -0.09 -0.84
CA SER A 260 -14.41 -1.21 -0.08
C SER A 260 -15.02 -1.34 1.32
N VAL A 261 -15.59 -0.26 1.88
CA VAL A 261 -16.32 -0.25 3.18
C VAL A 261 -17.56 -1.14 3.11
N ALA A 262 -18.36 -1.03 2.04
CA ALA A 262 -19.55 -1.87 1.83
C ALA A 262 -19.18 -3.36 1.73
N THR A 263 -18.00 -3.66 1.18
CA THR A 263 -17.47 -5.02 1.08
C THR A 263 -17.01 -5.54 2.44
N VAL A 264 -16.29 -4.73 3.22
CA VAL A 264 -15.87 -5.05 4.59
C VAL A 264 -17.09 -5.31 5.49
N LEU A 265 -18.15 -4.49 5.38
CA LEU A 265 -19.41 -4.70 6.09
C LEU A 265 -20.05 -6.06 5.74
N ARG A 266 -20.12 -6.40 4.44
CA ARG A 266 -20.69 -7.67 3.98
C ARG A 266 -19.89 -8.87 4.50
N TRP A 267 -18.55 -8.78 4.51
CA TRP A 267 -17.70 -9.77 5.15
C TRP A 267 -17.99 -9.85 6.64
N GLY A 268 -18.00 -8.74 7.39
CA GLY A 268 -18.33 -8.72 8.82
C GLY A 268 -19.69 -9.36 9.15
N ARG A 269 -20.73 -9.12 8.34
CA ARG A 269 -22.03 -9.80 8.48
C ARG A 269 -21.96 -11.30 8.23
N CYS A 270 -21.10 -11.76 7.32
CA CYS A 270 -20.77 -13.17 7.19
C CYS A 270 -19.54 -13.61 7.99
N VAL A 271 -19.07 -12.80 8.94
CA VAL A 271 -18.38 -13.29 10.14
C VAL A 271 -19.43 -13.50 11.22
N TYR A 272 -20.48 -12.66 11.29
CA TYR A 272 -21.56 -12.76 12.27
C TYR A 272 -22.56 -13.92 12.04
N ASN A 273 -23.20 -14.06 10.89
CA ASN A 273 -24.23 -15.10 10.63
C ASN A 273 -23.85 -16.54 11.06
N ASN A 274 -22.65 -17.02 10.68
CA ASN A 274 -22.19 -18.36 11.06
C ASN A 274 -21.50 -18.42 12.44
N ILE A 275 -21.37 -17.29 13.17
CA ILE A 275 -21.33 -17.36 14.64
C ILE A 275 -22.54 -18.19 15.04
N GLN A 276 -23.70 -17.66 14.68
CA GLN A 276 -24.94 -18.08 15.25
C GLN A 276 -25.26 -19.52 14.85
N LYS A 277 -24.96 -19.91 13.61
CA LYS A 277 -25.01 -21.31 13.18
C LYS A 277 -24.12 -22.24 14.01
N PHE A 278 -22.87 -21.86 14.30
CA PHE A 278 -21.93 -22.73 15.01
C PHE A 278 -22.47 -23.11 16.38
N ILE A 279 -22.83 -22.14 17.21
CA ILE A 279 -23.19 -22.45 18.59
C ILE A 279 -24.66 -22.83 18.74
N GLN A 280 -25.52 -22.50 17.76
CA GLN A 280 -26.84 -23.12 17.72
C GLN A 280 -26.67 -24.63 17.56
N PHE A 281 -25.77 -25.07 16.66
CA PHE A 281 -25.41 -26.47 16.53
C PHE A 281 -24.75 -27.04 17.80
N GLN A 282 -23.69 -26.40 18.32
CA GLN A 282 -22.96 -26.80 19.53
C GLN A 282 -23.89 -26.94 20.75
N LEU A 283 -24.76 -25.96 20.98
CA LEU A 283 -25.64 -25.90 22.15
C LEU A 283 -26.79 -26.89 22.01
N THR A 284 -27.37 -27.07 20.82
CA THR A 284 -28.37 -28.12 20.57
C THR A 284 -27.79 -29.51 20.87
N VAL A 285 -26.59 -29.83 20.39
CA VAL A 285 -25.96 -31.14 20.63
C VAL A 285 -25.61 -31.34 22.11
N ASN A 286 -25.02 -30.34 22.78
CA ASN A 286 -24.63 -30.45 24.18
C ASN A 286 -25.84 -30.54 25.14
N VAL A 287 -26.91 -29.76 24.90
CA VAL A 287 -28.13 -29.84 25.70
C VAL A 287 -28.86 -31.18 25.46
N ALA A 288 -28.94 -31.65 24.20
CA ALA A 288 -29.52 -32.96 23.91
C ALA A 288 -28.75 -34.09 24.60
N ALA A 289 -27.41 -34.09 24.52
CA ALA A 289 -26.57 -35.08 25.20
C ALA A 289 -26.76 -35.03 26.73
N LEU A 290 -26.87 -33.85 27.34
CA LEU A 290 -27.07 -33.71 28.78
C LEU A 290 -28.46 -34.20 29.22
N VAL A 291 -29.51 -33.87 28.47
CA VAL A 291 -30.89 -34.32 28.76
C VAL A 291 -31.04 -35.83 28.57
N ILE A 292 -30.47 -36.41 27.50
CA ILE A 292 -30.51 -37.86 27.26
C ILE A 292 -29.79 -38.62 28.39
N ASN A 293 -28.61 -38.16 28.81
CA ASN A 293 -27.89 -38.77 29.94
C ASN A 293 -28.66 -38.63 31.26
N PHE A 294 -29.27 -37.47 31.53
CA PHE A 294 -30.03 -37.21 32.75
C PHE A 294 -31.30 -38.08 32.83
N VAL A 295 -32.09 -38.15 31.76
CA VAL A 295 -33.31 -38.97 31.72
C VAL A 295 -32.97 -40.45 31.86
N ALA A 296 -31.95 -40.94 31.15
CA ALA A 296 -31.52 -42.33 31.24
C ALA A 296 -31.01 -42.70 32.66
N ALA A 297 -30.17 -41.86 33.27
CA ALA A 297 -29.66 -42.10 34.62
C ALA A 297 -30.78 -42.14 35.68
N VAL A 298 -31.82 -41.29 35.55
CA VAL A 298 -32.97 -41.27 36.47
C VAL A 298 -33.95 -42.43 36.20
N SER A 299 -34.10 -42.88 34.95
CA SER A 299 -35.04 -43.97 34.61
C SER A 299 -34.46 -45.39 34.72
N ALA A 300 -33.15 -45.55 34.50
CA ALA A 300 -32.48 -46.85 34.40
C ALA A 300 -31.31 -47.04 35.38
N GLY A 301 -30.87 -45.99 36.09
CA GLY A 301 -29.78 -46.05 37.08
C GLY A 301 -28.36 -45.98 36.50
N GLU A 302 -28.19 -46.16 35.20
CA GLU A 302 -26.91 -46.08 34.49
C GLU A 302 -26.83 -44.89 33.54
N VAL A 303 -25.63 -44.34 33.34
CA VAL A 303 -25.40 -43.17 32.47
C VAL A 303 -24.93 -43.63 31.09
N PRO A 304 -25.68 -43.38 29.99
CA PRO A 304 -25.41 -44.02 28.69
C PRO A 304 -24.18 -43.48 27.95
N LEU A 305 -23.67 -42.30 28.30
CA LEU A 305 -22.36 -41.81 27.87
C LEU A 305 -21.44 -41.65 29.08
N THR A 306 -20.31 -42.33 29.04
CA THR A 306 -19.23 -42.17 30.02
C THR A 306 -18.59 -40.78 29.93
N ALA A 307 -17.96 -40.33 31.00
CA ALA A 307 -17.26 -39.04 31.02
C ALA A 307 -16.22 -38.88 29.90
N VAL A 308 -15.55 -39.97 29.49
CA VAL A 308 -14.57 -39.98 28.38
C VAL A 308 -15.26 -39.83 27.01
N GLN A 309 -16.44 -40.44 26.81
CA GLN A 309 -17.22 -40.29 25.58
C GLN A 309 -17.85 -38.88 25.46
N LEU A 310 -18.30 -38.29 26.57
CA LEU A 310 -18.75 -36.89 26.62
C LEU A 310 -17.61 -35.90 26.32
N LEU A 311 -16.41 -36.15 26.86
CA LEU A 311 -15.21 -35.37 26.56
C LEU A 311 -14.89 -35.42 25.05
N TRP A 312 -14.99 -36.61 24.44
CA TRP A 312 -14.79 -36.84 23.01
C TRP A 312 -15.74 -36.04 22.12
N VAL A 313 -17.06 -36.14 22.38
CA VAL A 313 -18.08 -35.41 21.61
C VAL A 313 -17.82 -33.90 21.70
N THR A 314 -17.50 -33.41 22.90
CA THR A 314 -17.17 -32.00 23.14
C THR A 314 -15.91 -31.57 22.38
N LEU A 315 -14.85 -32.38 22.40
CA LEU A 315 -13.56 -32.07 21.75
C LEU A 315 -13.69 -32.04 20.21
N ILE A 316 -14.23 -33.11 19.62
CA ILE A 316 -14.40 -33.24 18.16
C ILE A 316 -15.28 -32.12 17.62
N MET A 317 -16.41 -31.85 18.27
CA MET A 317 -17.37 -30.85 17.82
C MET A 317 -16.80 -29.43 17.93
N ASN A 318 -16.08 -29.10 19.02
CA ASN A 318 -15.42 -27.80 19.16
C ASN A 318 -14.35 -27.58 18.09
N THR A 319 -13.44 -28.54 17.87
CA THR A 319 -12.30 -28.36 16.97
C THR A 319 -12.69 -28.41 15.50
N LEU A 320 -13.54 -29.36 15.08
CA LEU A 320 -13.99 -29.46 13.69
C LEU A 320 -15.05 -28.40 13.35
N GLY A 321 -15.94 -28.08 14.30
CA GLY A 321 -16.95 -27.04 14.12
C GLY A 321 -16.32 -25.65 13.94
N ALA A 322 -15.41 -25.26 14.83
CA ALA A 322 -14.70 -23.98 14.71
C ALA A 322 -13.93 -23.87 13.38
N LEU A 323 -13.31 -24.97 12.91
CA LEU A 323 -12.63 -25.01 11.62
C LEU A 323 -13.59 -24.85 10.43
N ALA A 324 -14.69 -25.60 10.40
CA ALA A 324 -15.70 -25.52 9.34
C ALA A 324 -16.29 -24.11 9.22
N LEU A 325 -16.63 -23.51 10.37
CA LEU A 325 -17.36 -22.25 10.41
C LEU A 325 -16.44 -21.05 10.22
N ALA A 326 -15.15 -21.16 10.51
CA ALA A 326 -14.18 -20.26 9.92
C ALA A 326 -14.34 -20.18 8.39
N THR A 327 -14.52 -21.30 7.69
CA THR A 327 -14.39 -21.31 6.22
C THR A 327 -15.53 -20.75 5.35
N GLU A 328 -16.66 -20.34 5.93
CA GLU A 328 -17.87 -19.98 5.17
C GLU A 328 -17.94 -18.49 4.73
N GLN A 329 -18.28 -18.26 3.44
CA GLN A 329 -18.19 -16.98 2.71
C GLN A 329 -19.47 -16.10 2.72
N PRO A 330 -19.36 -14.77 2.46
CA PRO A 330 -20.51 -13.85 2.41
C PRO A 330 -21.41 -13.92 1.17
N ALA A 331 -22.69 -14.21 1.40
CA ALA A 331 -23.76 -14.09 0.39
C ALA A 331 -24.25 -12.64 0.21
N GLN A 332 -24.80 -12.32 -0.97
CA GLN A 332 -25.31 -10.97 -1.27
C GLN A 332 -26.63 -10.64 -0.58
N GLU A 333 -27.47 -11.65 -0.32
CA GLU A 333 -28.70 -11.55 0.49
C GLU A 333 -28.45 -11.03 1.91
N LEU A 334 -27.22 -11.17 2.44
CA LEU A 334 -26.82 -10.57 3.73
C LEU A 334 -26.80 -9.03 3.71
N MET A 335 -26.84 -8.42 2.52
CA MET A 335 -27.00 -6.98 2.31
C MET A 335 -28.46 -6.57 2.09
N GLU A 336 -29.40 -7.51 2.03
CA GLU A 336 -30.85 -7.23 2.04
C GLU A 336 -31.44 -7.41 3.44
N LYS A 337 -30.68 -8.02 4.35
CA LYS A 337 -30.98 -8.09 5.79
C LYS A 337 -30.60 -6.79 6.49
N ASN A 338 -31.40 -6.41 7.49
CA ASN A 338 -31.11 -5.27 8.36
C ASN A 338 -29.87 -5.52 9.23
N PRO A 339 -29.18 -4.46 9.72
CA PRO A 339 -28.12 -4.60 10.71
C PRO A 339 -28.66 -5.15 12.03
N VAL A 340 -27.91 -6.08 12.65
CA VAL A 340 -28.23 -6.65 13.96
C VAL A 340 -27.92 -5.64 15.07
N GLY A 341 -28.82 -5.43 16.01
CA GLY A 341 -28.72 -4.41 17.07
C GLY A 341 -28.02 -4.91 18.36
N ARG A 342 -27.52 -3.97 19.19
CA ARG A 342 -26.85 -4.28 20.49
C ARG A 342 -27.70 -5.10 21.47
N THR A 343 -29.03 -5.11 21.31
CA THR A 343 -29.99 -5.80 22.18
C THR A 343 -30.53 -7.12 21.60
N GLU A 344 -30.10 -7.52 20.40
CA GLU A 344 -30.47 -8.81 19.80
C GLU A 344 -29.48 -9.89 20.24
N THR A 345 -29.98 -10.99 20.79
CA THR A 345 -29.12 -11.98 21.46
C THR A 345 -28.32 -12.80 20.45
N LEU A 346 -27.01 -12.91 20.70
CA LEU A 346 -26.02 -13.44 19.74
C LEU A 346 -26.34 -14.86 19.25
N ILE A 347 -27.07 -15.63 20.05
CA ILE A 347 -28.17 -16.53 19.64
C ILE A 347 -29.00 -16.74 20.92
N THR A 348 -29.64 -17.89 21.07
CA THR A 348 -29.09 -18.95 21.94
C THR A 348 -27.51 -19.07 22.01
N ASN A 349 -26.75 -17.95 22.09
CA ASN A 349 -25.32 -17.70 22.43
C ASN A 349 -24.04 -18.10 21.60
N ILE A 350 -23.25 -17.09 21.10
CA ILE A 350 -21.74 -16.85 21.28
C ILE A 350 -20.61 -17.21 20.23
N ILE A 351 -20.05 -16.23 19.46
CA ILE A 351 -18.69 -16.19 18.79
C ILE A 351 -18.36 -17.06 17.52
N ARG A 352 -17.48 -16.53 16.62
CA ARG A 352 -16.77 -17.17 15.47
C ARG A 352 -15.97 -16.11 14.66
N ASP A 353 -14.92 -16.52 13.93
CA ASP A 353 -14.10 -15.76 12.95
C ASP A 353 -14.12 -16.41 11.54
N THR A 354 -13.35 -15.94 10.54
CA THR A 354 -13.32 -16.45 9.12
C THR A 354 -11.98 -17.07 8.64
N ASN A 355 -11.95 -17.96 7.62
CA ASN A 355 -10.75 -18.53 6.96
C ASN A 355 -10.97 -19.14 5.54
N GLU A 356 -10.37 -18.62 4.46
CA GLU A 356 -10.26 -19.37 3.18
C GLU A 356 -9.24 -20.53 3.28
N GLN A 357 -9.48 -21.66 2.58
CA GLN A 357 -8.51 -22.77 2.51
C GLN A 357 -7.42 -22.56 1.44
N THR A 358 -6.28 -23.23 1.63
CA THR A 358 -5.01 -22.98 0.93
C THR A 358 -4.57 -24.18 0.06
N PRO A 359 -3.74 -24.00 -0.99
CA PRO A 359 -3.33 -25.12 -1.85
C PRO A 359 -2.64 -26.25 -1.08
N LEU A 360 -1.86 -25.94 -0.05
CA LEU A 360 -1.24 -26.93 0.84
C LEU A 360 -2.26 -27.69 1.70
N GLN A 361 -3.37 -27.06 2.11
CA GLN A 361 -4.48 -27.79 2.75
C GLN A 361 -5.15 -28.78 1.80
N ALA A 362 -5.20 -28.50 0.49
CA ALA A 362 -5.79 -29.42 -0.48
C ALA A 362 -4.95 -30.72 -0.61
N SER A 363 -3.64 -30.60 -0.82
CA SER A 363 -2.76 -31.76 -0.95
C SER A 363 -2.66 -32.57 0.36
N LEU A 364 -2.70 -31.92 1.53
CA LEU A 364 -2.78 -32.60 2.82
C LEU A 364 -4.04 -33.46 3.00
N ASN A 365 -5.16 -33.09 2.37
CA ASN A 365 -6.40 -33.86 2.46
C ASN A 365 -6.33 -35.16 1.62
N GLU A 366 -5.62 -35.16 0.48
CA GLU A 366 -5.37 -36.38 -0.30
C GLU A 366 -4.48 -37.38 0.45
N GLU A 367 -3.42 -36.88 1.10
CA GLU A 367 -2.56 -37.68 1.99
C GLU A 367 -3.36 -38.26 3.17
N THR A 368 -4.14 -37.41 3.87
CA THR A 368 -4.99 -37.82 5.00
C THR A 368 -5.96 -38.94 4.62
N SER A 369 -6.53 -38.88 3.41
CA SER A 369 -7.43 -39.91 2.87
C SER A 369 -6.72 -41.24 2.61
N SER A 370 -5.50 -41.20 2.08
CA SER A 370 -4.70 -42.40 1.79
C SER A 370 -4.24 -43.10 3.08
N ILE A 371 -3.79 -42.33 4.07
CA ILE A 371 -3.42 -42.82 5.41
C ILE A 371 -4.64 -43.46 6.12
N GLY A 372 -5.81 -42.81 6.05
CA GLY A 372 -7.04 -43.31 6.68
C GLY A 372 -7.48 -44.69 6.18
N LYS A 373 -7.30 -44.97 4.88
CA LYS A 373 -7.60 -46.30 4.29
C LYS A 373 -6.72 -47.40 4.87
N VAL A 374 -5.42 -47.14 5.04
CA VAL A 374 -4.47 -48.09 5.62
C VAL A 374 -4.83 -48.37 7.09
N GLY A 375 -5.13 -47.31 7.85
CA GLY A 375 -5.58 -47.42 9.24
C GLY A 375 -6.82 -48.30 9.42
N LEU A 376 -7.82 -48.15 8.55
CA LEU A 376 -9.05 -48.92 8.59
C LEU A 376 -8.82 -50.42 8.32
N VAL A 377 -8.00 -50.76 7.32
CA VAL A 377 -7.65 -52.16 7.00
C VAL A 377 -6.96 -52.84 8.20
N VAL A 378 -6.03 -52.15 8.85
CA VAL A 378 -5.31 -52.71 9.99
C VAL A 378 -6.19 -52.84 11.23
N ALA A 379 -7.05 -51.86 11.53
CA ALA A 379 -8.02 -51.97 12.63
C ALA A 379 -9.01 -53.13 12.44
N PHE A 380 -9.47 -53.37 11.21
CA PHE A 380 -10.33 -54.51 10.89
C PHE A 380 -9.60 -55.86 11.09
N LEU A 381 -8.33 -55.96 10.67
CA LEU A 381 -7.52 -57.17 10.90
C LEU A 381 -7.33 -57.44 12.40
N VAL A 382 -7.02 -56.42 13.21
CA VAL A 382 -6.91 -56.57 14.66
C VAL A 382 -8.22 -57.04 15.29
N LEU A 383 -9.35 -56.46 14.90
CA LEU A 383 -10.67 -56.86 15.39
C LEU A 383 -10.97 -58.34 15.12
N VAL A 384 -10.72 -58.81 13.89
CA VAL A 384 -10.93 -60.23 13.52
C VAL A 384 -10.00 -61.15 14.31
N VAL A 385 -8.72 -60.80 14.46
CA VAL A 385 -7.74 -61.60 15.22
C VAL A 385 -8.14 -61.72 16.70
N LEU A 386 -8.53 -60.62 17.34
CA LEU A 386 -8.94 -60.60 18.75
C LEU A 386 -10.22 -61.41 18.98
N LEU A 387 -11.23 -61.28 18.10
CA LEU A 387 -12.47 -62.06 18.20
C LEU A 387 -12.21 -63.56 18.01
N VAL A 388 -11.39 -63.96 17.03
CA VAL A 388 -11.02 -65.38 16.82
C VAL A 388 -10.25 -65.91 18.03
N ARG A 389 -9.32 -65.15 18.61
CA ARG A 389 -8.62 -65.53 19.85
C ARG A 389 -9.57 -65.74 21.03
N TYR A 390 -10.47 -64.79 21.24
CA TYR A 390 -11.43 -64.83 22.33
C TYR A 390 -12.32 -66.09 22.25
N PHE A 391 -12.99 -66.32 21.11
CA PHE A 391 -13.87 -67.47 20.95
C PHE A 391 -13.15 -68.83 20.82
N THR A 392 -11.84 -68.85 20.50
CA THR A 392 -11.02 -70.09 20.57
C THR A 392 -10.49 -70.39 21.98
N GLY A 393 -10.76 -69.53 22.98
CA GLY A 393 -10.31 -69.73 24.36
C GLY A 393 -8.81 -69.47 24.57
N ASN A 394 -8.18 -68.75 23.65
CA ASN A 394 -6.73 -68.45 23.68
C ASN A 394 -6.39 -67.12 24.39
N THR A 395 -7.38 -66.34 24.84
CA THR A 395 -7.14 -65.22 25.77
C THR A 395 -7.14 -65.73 27.22
N GLN A 396 -6.22 -65.17 28.01
CA GLN A 396 -6.04 -65.47 29.43
C GLN A 396 -6.14 -64.17 30.22
N ASP A 397 -6.89 -64.22 31.33
CA ASP A 397 -6.95 -63.18 32.36
C ASP A 397 -5.61 -63.05 33.12
N ASP A 398 -5.41 -61.95 33.86
CA ASP A 398 -4.26 -61.68 34.74
C ASP A 398 -3.96 -62.85 35.71
N SER A 399 -4.96 -63.67 36.03
CA SER A 399 -4.83 -64.87 36.85
C SER A 399 -4.35 -66.14 36.11
N GLY A 400 -4.00 -66.03 34.81
CA GLY A 400 -3.58 -67.14 33.96
C GLY A 400 -4.73 -68.07 33.52
N LYS A 401 -5.97 -67.60 33.61
CA LYS A 401 -7.19 -68.40 33.40
C LYS A 401 -7.84 -68.01 32.08
N THR A 402 -8.26 -69.01 31.28
CA THR A 402 -8.95 -68.78 30.01
C THR A 402 -10.22 -67.95 30.21
N GLU A 403 -10.30 -66.78 29.56
CA GLU A 403 -11.45 -65.87 29.71
C GLU A 403 -12.74 -66.51 29.18
N PHE A 404 -12.66 -67.13 27.99
CA PHE A 404 -13.78 -67.81 27.37
C PHE A 404 -13.76 -69.31 27.67
N ASN A 405 -14.83 -69.82 28.29
CA ASN A 405 -15.06 -71.24 28.49
C ASN A 405 -16.55 -71.51 28.32
N GLY A 406 -16.94 -72.08 27.17
CA GLY A 406 -18.32 -72.15 26.66
C GLY A 406 -19.34 -72.94 27.50
N SER A 407 -19.00 -73.34 28.72
CA SER A 407 -19.92 -73.94 29.70
C SER A 407 -19.97 -73.22 31.07
N LYS A 408 -19.15 -72.18 31.29
CA LYS A 408 -19.01 -71.53 32.62
C LYS A 408 -18.91 -70.00 32.63
N THR A 409 -18.68 -69.35 31.49
CA THR A 409 -18.72 -67.88 31.39
C THR A 409 -20.14 -67.35 31.45
N LYS A 410 -20.38 -66.27 32.21
CA LYS A 410 -21.68 -65.59 32.18
C LYS A 410 -21.81 -64.77 30.90
N ALA A 411 -23.05 -64.49 30.50
CA ALA A 411 -23.33 -63.64 29.34
C ALA A 411 -22.74 -62.22 29.52
N ASP A 412 -22.83 -61.66 30.72
CA ASP A 412 -22.34 -60.32 31.04
C ASP A 412 -20.80 -60.21 30.87
N ASP A 413 -20.06 -61.24 31.28
CA ASP A 413 -18.60 -61.31 31.12
C ASP A 413 -18.20 -61.33 29.62
N ILE A 414 -18.96 -62.07 28.80
CA ILE A 414 -18.78 -62.14 27.35
C ILE A 414 -19.07 -60.78 26.69
N VAL A 415 -20.14 -60.10 27.10
CA VAL A 415 -20.49 -58.77 26.57
C VAL A 415 -19.39 -57.76 26.91
N ASN A 416 -18.90 -57.74 28.15
CA ASN A 416 -17.85 -56.82 28.58
C ASN A 416 -16.52 -57.04 27.83
N ALA A 417 -16.10 -58.29 27.62
CA ALA A 417 -14.89 -58.60 26.86
C ALA A 417 -15.00 -58.18 25.39
N VAL A 418 -16.15 -58.44 24.74
CA VAL A 418 -16.40 -58.01 23.34
C VAL A 418 -16.45 -56.49 23.22
N VAL A 419 -17.04 -55.78 24.20
CA VAL A 419 -17.02 -54.31 24.26
C VAL A 419 -15.58 -53.77 24.37
N GLY A 420 -14.72 -54.42 25.17
CA GLY A 420 -13.29 -54.09 25.26
C GLY A 420 -12.55 -54.25 23.92
N ILE A 421 -12.75 -55.38 23.24
CA ILE A 421 -12.16 -55.67 21.92
C ILE A 421 -12.60 -54.63 20.87
N VAL A 422 -13.88 -54.25 20.85
CA VAL A 422 -14.41 -53.22 19.94
C VAL A 422 -13.84 -51.84 20.27
N ALA A 423 -13.74 -51.47 21.55
CA ALA A 423 -13.14 -50.21 21.98
C ALA A 423 -11.65 -50.11 21.58
N ALA A 424 -10.91 -51.21 21.63
CA ALA A 424 -9.53 -51.29 21.15
C ALA A 424 -9.43 -51.06 19.63
N ALA A 425 -10.28 -51.69 18.83
CA ALA A 425 -10.32 -51.47 17.37
C ALA A 425 -10.67 -50.00 17.01
N VAL A 426 -11.64 -49.40 17.69
CA VAL A 426 -12.01 -47.97 17.52
C VAL A 426 -10.83 -47.05 17.87
N THR A 427 -10.06 -47.38 18.91
CA THR A 427 -8.88 -46.62 19.32
C THR A 427 -7.80 -46.62 18.23
N ILE A 428 -7.54 -47.77 17.59
CA ILE A 428 -6.55 -47.87 16.50
C ILE A 428 -6.95 -46.99 15.30
N ILE A 429 -8.25 -46.90 14.98
CA ILE A 429 -8.77 -46.02 13.92
C ILE A 429 -8.52 -44.54 14.26
N VAL A 430 -8.82 -44.13 15.50
CA VAL A 430 -8.59 -42.75 15.98
C VAL A 430 -7.13 -42.31 15.82
N VAL A 431 -6.19 -43.21 16.12
CA VAL A 431 -4.74 -42.94 16.07
C VAL A 431 -4.23 -42.91 14.63
N ALA A 432 -4.76 -43.77 13.77
CA ALA A 432 -4.34 -43.82 12.38
C ALA A 432 -4.72 -42.56 11.59
N ILE A 433 -5.81 -41.87 11.95
CA ILE A 433 -6.29 -40.66 11.27
C ILE A 433 -5.55 -39.41 11.79
N PRO A 434 -4.74 -38.71 10.96
CA PRO A 434 -3.93 -37.57 11.40
C PRO A 434 -4.74 -36.25 11.43
N VAL A 435 -5.62 -36.11 12.43
CA VAL A 435 -6.52 -34.94 12.61
C VAL A 435 -5.77 -33.59 12.69
N GLY A 436 -4.47 -33.60 13.04
CA GLY A 436 -3.63 -32.39 13.16
C GLY A 436 -3.15 -31.78 11.85
N LEU A 437 -3.18 -32.49 10.71
CA LEU A 437 -2.62 -31.98 9.45
C LEU A 437 -3.30 -30.67 8.97
N PRO A 438 -4.65 -30.56 8.89
CA PRO A 438 -5.31 -29.31 8.52
C PRO A 438 -5.14 -28.20 9.58
N LEU A 439 -5.06 -28.59 10.87
CA LEU A 439 -4.84 -27.67 11.98
C LEU A 439 -3.45 -27.03 11.90
N ALA A 440 -2.42 -27.80 11.54
CA ALA A 440 -1.06 -27.29 11.40
C ALA A 440 -0.93 -26.18 10.35
N VAL A 441 -1.61 -26.29 9.20
CA VAL A 441 -1.60 -25.20 8.21
C VAL A 441 -2.37 -23.98 8.70
N THR A 442 -3.52 -24.21 9.34
CA THR A 442 -4.38 -23.17 9.93
C THR A 442 -3.67 -22.40 11.05
N LEU A 443 -2.71 -23.01 11.74
CA LEU A 443 -1.85 -22.35 12.74
C LEU A 443 -0.57 -21.74 12.11
N THR A 444 0.09 -22.46 11.21
CA THR A 444 1.39 -22.05 10.61
C THR A 444 1.25 -20.83 9.70
N LEU A 445 0.19 -20.75 8.89
CA LEU A 445 0.02 -19.62 7.97
C LEU A 445 -0.21 -18.29 8.69
N PRO A 446 -1.19 -18.12 9.60
CA PRO A 446 -1.35 -16.86 10.34
C PRO A 446 -0.12 -16.50 11.17
N TYR A 447 0.53 -17.48 11.78
CA TYR A 447 1.77 -17.27 12.54
C TYR A 447 2.90 -16.72 11.66
N SER A 448 3.06 -17.29 10.46
CA SER A 448 4.07 -16.86 9.50
C SER A 448 3.75 -15.50 8.88
N MET A 449 2.46 -15.17 8.68
CA MET A 449 2.05 -13.82 8.26
C MET A 449 2.37 -12.78 9.32
N LYS A 450 2.08 -13.08 10.59
CA LYS A 450 2.42 -12.23 11.73
C LYS A 450 3.94 -11.97 11.82
N ARG A 451 4.77 -12.94 11.44
CA ARG A 451 6.23 -12.76 11.31
C ARG A 451 6.64 -11.99 10.03
N MET A 452 6.02 -12.21 8.88
CA MET A 452 6.31 -11.42 7.66
C MET A 452 5.94 -9.94 7.82
N VAL A 453 4.85 -9.62 8.52
CA VAL A 453 4.51 -8.23 8.88
C VAL A 453 5.67 -7.57 9.65
N LYS A 454 6.32 -8.30 10.59
CA LYS A 454 7.51 -7.82 11.33
C LYS A 454 8.69 -7.49 10.42
N ASP A 455 8.88 -8.25 9.35
CA ASP A 455 9.94 -8.02 8.34
C ASP A 455 9.54 -6.93 7.31
N GLN A 456 8.61 -6.03 7.68
CA GLN A 456 8.14 -4.93 6.84
C GLN A 456 7.53 -5.44 5.51
N ALA A 457 6.82 -6.56 5.60
CA ALA A 457 6.16 -7.29 4.52
C ALA A 457 4.74 -7.70 4.95
N MET A 458 3.83 -6.73 5.04
CA MET A 458 2.44 -6.97 5.44
C MET A 458 1.72 -7.92 4.47
N VAL A 459 1.34 -9.10 4.94
CA VAL A 459 0.59 -10.08 4.15
C VAL A 459 -0.88 -10.06 4.55
N ARG A 460 -1.73 -9.69 3.59
CA ARG A 460 -3.17 -9.46 3.78
C ARG A 460 -4.03 -10.69 3.47
N LYS A 461 -3.42 -11.78 2.99
CA LYS A 461 -4.10 -12.99 2.47
C LYS A 461 -3.28 -14.25 2.74
N LEU A 462 -3.82 -15.18 3.54
CA LEU A 462 -3.16 -16.41 4.00
C LEU A 462 -2.49 -17.26 2.89
N PRO A 463 -3.09 -17.50 1.71
CA PRO A 463 -2.45 -18.30 0.66
C PRO A 463 -1.22 -17.64 -0.03
N ALA A 464 -1.03 -16.33 0.12
CA ALA A 464 0.03 -15.59 -0.56
C ALA A 464 1.43 -15.91 -0.01
N CYS A 465 1.53 -16.30 1.26
CA CYS A 465 2.75 -16.81 1.88
C CYS A 465 3.21 -18.10 1.21
N GLU A 466 2.30 -19.09 1.14
CA GLU A 466 2.59 -20.42 0.64
C GLU A 466 2.99 -20.40 -0.84
N THR A 467 2.18 -19.75 -1.68
CA THR A 467 2.40 -19.63 -3.14
C THR A 467 3.79 -19.05 -3.46
N MET A 468 4.29 -18.20 -2.57
CA MET A 468 5.60 -17.57 -2.72
C MET A 468 6.77 -18.54 -2.49
N GLY A 469 6.58 -19.59 -1.69
CA GLY A 469 7.58 -20.65 -1.49
C GLY A 469 7.87 -21.44 -2.77
N SER A 470 6.82 -21.70 -3.55
CA SER A 470 6.86 -22.41 -4.84
C SER A 470 7.07 -21.49 -6.05
N ALA A 471 7.42 -20.21 -5.85
CA ALA A 471 7.60 -19.27 -6.96
C ALA A 471 8.77 -19.66 -7.86
N THR A 472 8.49 -19.85 -9.16
CA THR A 472 9.49 -20.22 -10.19
C THR A 472 9.93 -19.03 -11.03
N THR A 473 9.16 -17.94 -11.05
CA THR A 473 9.46 -16.73 -11.81
C THR A 473 8.95 -15.49 -11.08
N ILE A 474 9.71 -14.41 -11.13
CA ILE A 474 9.37 -13.13 -10.49
C ILE A 474 9.43 -12.03 -11.53
N CYS A 475 8.29 -11.38 -11.75
CA CYS A 475 8.22 -10.15 -12.52
C CYS A 475 8.39 -8.96 -11.58
N THR A 476 9.19 -7.97 -11.95
CA THR A 476 9.35 -6.76 -11.13
C THR A 476 9.47 -5.51 -12.02
N ASP A 477 9.03 -4.38 -11.46
CA ASP A 477 9.18 -3.08 -12.11
C ASP A 477 10.57 -2.50 -11.87
N LYS A 478 11.00 -1.60 -12.73
CA LYS A 478 12.27 -0.89 -12.56
C LYS A 478 12.11 0.22 -11.51
N THR A 479 11.25 1.19 -11.79
CA THR A 479 11.12 2.43 -11.01
C THR A 479 10.57 2.18 -9.61
N GLY A 480 11.33 2.58 -8.59
CA GLY A 480 10.93 2.51 -7.19
C GLY A 480 10.81 1.10 -6.60
N SER A 481 11.02 0.05 -7.40
CA SER A 481 11.12 -1.33 -6.92
C SER A 481 12.58 -1.77 -6.92
N LEU A 482 13.22 -1.87 -8.09
CA LEU A 482 14.66 -2.10 -8.21
C LEU A 482 15.47 -0.83 -7.95
N THR A 483 14.97 0.34 -8.37
CA THR A 483 15.64 1.64 -8.16
C THR A 483 15.14 2.36 -6.90
N THR A 484 15.92 3.34 -6.42
CA THR A 484 15.56 4.16 -5.25
C THR A 484 14.38 5.09 -5.53
N ASN A 485 14.06 5.38 -6.80
CA ASN A 485 13.16 6.45 -7.24
C ASN A 485 13.66 7.84 -6.81
N LEU A 486 14.98 8.00 -6.74
CA LEU A 486 15.67 9.23 -6.35
C LEU A 486 16.83 9.44 -7.31
N MET A 487 16.61 10.30 -8.31
CA MET A 487 17.65 10.70 -9.26
C MET A 487 18.87 11.23 -8.50
N LYS A 488 20.07 10.82 -8.93
CA LYS A 488 21.37 11.31 -8.45
C LYS A 488 22.27 11.68 -9.62
N VAL A 489 23.17 12.61 -9.40
CA VAL A 489 24.36 12.78 -10.24
C VAL A 489 25.26 11.56 -10.05
N THR A 490 25.85 11.07 -11.14
CA THR A 490 26.69 9.85 -11.14
C THR A 490 27.96 9.99 -11.97
N LYS A 491 27.96 10.86 -12.99
CA LYS A 491 29.15 11.32 -13.69
C LYS A 491 29.08 12.83 -13.86
N PHE A 492 30.23 13.48 -13.77
CA PHE A 492 30.44 14.86 -14.14
C PHE A 492 31.62 14.93 -15.12
N SER A 493 31.53 15.78 -16.13
CA SER A 493 32.58 15.99 -17.12
C SER A 493 32.74 17.48 -17.39
N LEU A 494 33.99 17.91 -17.40
CA LEU A 494 34.42 19.30 -17.52
C LEU A 494 35.50 19.34 -18.61
N GLY A 495 35.31 20.15 -19.64
CA GLY A 495 36.10 20.00 -20.87
C GLY A 495 35.98 18.58 -21.45
N GLN A 496 37.08 18.03 -21.98
CA GLN A 496 37.10 16.70 -22.60
C GLN A 496 37.33 15.54 -21.60
N GLU A 497 37.40 15.83 -20.30
CA GLU A 497 37.71 14.84 -19.25
C GLU A 497 36.46 14.46 -18.43
N SER A 498 36.34 13.18 -18.08
CA SER A 498 35.34 12.69 -17.14
C SER A 498 35.93 12.62 -15.74
N MET A 499 35.35 13.33 -14.78
CA MET A 499 35.85 13.37 -13.41
C MET A 499 35.12 12.36 -12.53
N GLU A 500 35.86 11.64 -11.68
CA GLU A 500 35.27 10.85 -10.60
C GLU A 500 34.92 11.74 -9.39
N GLN A 501 34.10 11.23 -8.48
CA GLN A 501 33.43 12.03 -7.44
C GLN A 501 34.39 12.66 -6.40
N SER A 502 35.67 12.31 -6.41
CA SER A 502 36.71 12.81 -5.50
C SER A 502 37.51 14.01 -6.01
N ASP A 503 37.49 14.28 -7.31
CA ASP A 503 38.59 15.02 -7.96
C ASP A 503 38.28 16.51 -8.24
N THR A 504 37.19 17.02 -7.65
CA THR A 504 36.70 18.41 -7.80
C THR A 504 37.67 19.49 -7.31
N SER A 505 38.74 19.10 -6.60
CA SER A 505 39.85 19.97 -6.17
C SER A 505 40.79 20.38 -7.31
N SER A 506 40.73 19.72 -8.47
CA SER A 506 41.56 20.02 -9.64
C SER A 506 40.94 21.04 -10.61
N VAL A 507 39.70 21.47 -10.35
CA VAL A 507 38.94 22.41 -11.19
C VAL A 507 39.22 23.86 -10.81
N SER A 508 39.41 24.72 -11.81
CA SER A 508 39.53 26.17 -11.61
C SER A 508 38.36 26.74 -10.77
N PRO A 509 38.65 27.45 -9.64
CA PRO A 509 37.61 28.00 -8.76
C PRO A 509 36.61 28.91 -9.48
N TYR A 510 37.03 29.59 -10.56
CA TYR A 510 36.18 30.44 -11.38
C TYR A 510 35.08 29.64 -12.12
N VAL A 511 35.45 28.53 -12.77
CA VAL A 511 34.49 27.66 -13.47
C VAL A 511 33.54 26.99 -12.46
N LEU A 512 34.06 26.61 -11.29
CA LEU A 512 33.25 26.09 -10.20
C LEU A 512 32.25 27.12 -9.65
N GLU A 513 32.63 28.40 -9.53
CA GLU A 513 31.71 29.48 -9.15
C GLU A 513 30.60 29.64 -10.19
N LEU A 514 30.93 29.65 -11.49
CA LEU A 514 29.93 29.75 -12.57
C LEU A 514 28.94 28.57 -12.54
N ILE A 515 29.39 27.34 -12.30
CA ILE A 515 28.50 26.18 -12.15
C ILE A 515 27.60 26.34 -10.91
N LYS A 516 28.14 26.81 -9.77
CA LYS A 516 27.34 27.09 -8.56
C LYS A 516 26.28 28.17 -8.81
N GLN A 517 26.61 29.26 -9.52
CA GLN A 517 25.66 30.29 -9.93
C GLN A 517 24.56 29.68 -10.82
N GLY A 518 24.95 28.94 -11.86
CA GLY A 518 24.02 28.28 -12.77
C GLY A 518 23.08 27.30 -12.08
N VAL A 519 23.52 26.56 -11.06
CA VAL A 519 22.65 25.65 -10.28
C VAL A 519 21.75 26.40 -9.30
N ALA A 520 22.28 27.37 -8.55
CA ALA A 520 21.56 28.06 -7.48
C ALA A 520 20.51 29.06 -8.00
N LEU A 521 20.78 29.71 -9.14
CA LEU A 521 19.93 30.77 -9.69
C LEU A 521 18.93 30.25 -10.75
N ASN A 522 19.28 29.18 -11.48
CA ASN A 522 18.41 28.54 -12.47
C ASN A 522 17.65 27.37 -11.82
N THR A 523 16.90 27.61 -10.74
CA THR A 523 16.08 26.55 -10.10
C THR A 523 14.85 27.12 -9.41
N THR A 524 13.77 26.32 -9.40
CA THR A 524 12.59 26.57 -8.55
C THR A 524 12.65 25.79 -7.23
N GLY A 525 13.66 24.93 -7.07
CA GLY A 525 13.85 24.13 -5.88
C GLY A 525 14.36 24.95 -4.69
N SER A 526 14.17 24.41 -3.49
CA SER A 526 14.73 24.95 -2.25
C SER A 526 15.52 23.88 -1.50
N VAL A 527 16.58 24.32 -0.84
CA VAL A 527 17.35 23.52 0.10
C VAL A 527 16.89 23.93 1.49
N TYR A 528 16.42 22.98 2.28
CA TYR A 528 16.01 23.18 3.67
C TYR A 528 16.88 22.33 4.60
N ARG A 529 17.17 22.87 5.78
CA ARG A 529 17.94 22.19 6.81
C ARG A 529 17.48 22.67 8.18
N GLU A 530 16.97 21.76 9.00
CA GLU A 530 16.46 22.08 10.33
C GLU A 530 17.58 22.37 11.34
N SER A 531 18.73 21.70 11.22
CA SER A 531 19.90 21.94 12.08
C SER A 531 21.23 21.58 11.40
N PRO A 532 22.39 22.05 11.90
CA PRO A 532 23.70 21.71 11.33
C PRO A 532 24.05 20.21 11.32
N GLU A 533 23.35 19.41 12.13
CA GLU A 533 23.50 17.95 12.18
C GLU A 533 22.41 17.21 11.37
N SER A 534 21.31 17.88 11.01
CA SER A 534 20.25 17.26 10.21
C SER A 534 20.67 17.05 8.76
N ARG A 535 20.01 16.10 8.09
CA ARG A 535 20.14 15.91 6.65
C ARG A 535 19.49 17.08 5.91
N PHE A 536 20.05 17.42 4.74
CA PHE A 536 19.45 18.40 3.84
C PHE A 536 18.20 17.81 3.18
N GLU A 537 17.11 18.57 3.23
CA GLU A 537 15.91 18.30 2.45
C GLU A 537 15.91 19.16 1.19
N PHE A 538 15.66 18.52 0.05
CA PHE A 538 15.69 19.16 -1.26
C PHE A 538 14.29 19.12 -1.88
N ALA A 539 13.69 20.29 -2.11
CA ALA A 539 12.43 20.43 -2.85
C ALA A 539 12.70 20.81 -4.31
N GLY A 540 11.75 20.48 -5.21
CA GLY A 540 11.87 20.72 -6.66
C GLY A 540 11.59 19.46 -7.48
N SER A 541 11.76 19.55 -8.81
CA SER A 541 11.61 18.37 -9.68
C SER A 541 12.70 17.30 -9.38
N PRO A 542 12.50 16.01 -9.70
CA PRO A 542 13.49 14.97 -9.42
C PRO A 542 14.89 15.26 -10.01
N THR A 543 14.92 15.86 -11.20
CA THR A 543 16.14 16.34 -11.86
C THR A 543 16.84 17.44 -11.05
N GLU A 544 16.09 18.46 -10.62
CA GLU A 544 16.65 19.58 -9.84
C GLU A 544 17.06 19.15 -8.44
N LYS A 545 16.30 18.24 -7.81
CA LYS A 545 16.63 17.61 -6.54
C LYS A 545 17.99 16.90 -6.62
N ALA A 546 18.25 16.18 -7.70
CA ALA A 546 19.54 15.52 -7.96
C ALA A 546 20.68 16.54 -8.06
N ILE A 547 20.53 17.55 -8.92
CA ILE A 547 21.55 18.57 -9.19
C ILE A 547 21.82 19.43 -7.95
N LEU A 548 20.79 19.83 -7.20
CA LEU A 548 20.93 20.59 -5.96
C LEU A 548 21.60 19.75 -4.87
N SER A 549 21.24 18.47 -4.74
CA SER A 549 21.91 17.58 -3.77
C SER A 549 23.39 17.40 -4.09
N TRP A 550 23.75 17.29 -5.36
CA TRP A 550 25.13 17.24 -5.83
C TRP A 550 25.87 18.55 -5.54
N ALA A 551 25.33 19.70 -5.94
CA ALA A 551 26.00 20.98 -5.75
C ALA A 551 26.21 21.34 -4.27
N VAL A 552 25.23 21.06 -3.40
CA VAL A 552 25.36 21.30 -1.95
C VAL A 552 26.33 20.32 -1.30
N LEU A 553 26.21 19.01 -1.57
CA LEU A 553 26.97 17.98 -0.84
C LEU A 553 28.37 17.72 -1.41
N GLU A 554 28.55 17.75 -2.73
CA GLU A 554 29.80 17.37 -3.41
C GLU A 554 30.60 18.59 -3.88
N LEU A 555 29.95 19.69 -4.27
CA LEU A 555 30.64 20.94 -4.65
C LEU A 555 30.79 21.95 -3.49
N ASN A 556 30.23 21.65 -2.30
CA ASN A 556 30.18 22.55 -1.15
C ASN A 556 29.62 23.94 -1.53
N MET A 557 28.36 23.96 -2.02
CA MET A 557 27.63 25.18 -2.40
C MET A 557 26.66 25.59 -1.30
N ASP A 558 26.81 26.82 -0.79
CA ASP A 558 25.80 27.48 0.03
C ASP A 558 24.76 28.17 -0.87
N MET A 559 23.50 27.72 -0.83
CA MET A 559 22.45 28.26 -1.70
C MET A 559 22.07 29.71 -1.36
N GLU A 560 22.12 30.09 -0.08
CA GLU A 560 21.71 31.41 0.36
C GLU A 560 22.81 32.44 0.11
N GLN A 561 24.09 32.07 0.31
CA GLN A 561 25.22 32.91 -0.10
C GLN A 561 25.18 33.25 -1.60
N MET A 562 24.88 32.27 -2.47
CA MET A 562 24.81 32.49 -3.92
C MET A 562 23.62 33.38 -4.32
N LYS A 563 22.46 33.23 -3.68
CA LYS A 563 21.30 34.14 -3.88
C LYS A 563 21.56 35.55 -3.35
N GLN A 564 22.38 35.70 -2.32
CA GLN A 564 22.74 37.01 -1.78
C GLN A 564 23.77 37.72 -2.65
N SER A 565 24.72 37.01 -3.26
CA SER A 565 25.78 37.60 -4.10
C SER A 565 25.31 38.08 -5.47
N CYS A 566 24.24 37.48 -6.00
CA CYS A 566 23.72 37.75 -7.35
C CYS A 566 22.28 38.27 -7.30
N GLN A 567 21.92 39.22 -8.17
CA GLN A 567 20.55 39.66 -8.39
C GLN A 567 20.00 39.02 -9.66
N ILE A 568 18.91 38.27 -9.55
CA ILE A 568 18.20 37.72 -10.71
C ILE A 568 17.46 38.86 -11.41
N LEU A 569 17.72 39.04 -12.71
CA LEU A 569 17.08 40.04 -13.57
C LEU A 569 15.91 39.43 -14.37
N GLN A 570 16.06 38.19 -14.84
CA GLN A 570 15.08 37.50 -15.67
C GLN A 570 15.27 35.97 -15.58
N VAL A 571 14.17 35.21 -15.66
CA VAL A 571 14.18 33.74 -15.67
C VAL A 571 13.32 33.24 -16.83
N GLU A 572 13.84 32.35 -17.66
CA GLU A 572 13.06 31.53 -18.59
C GLU A 572 12.91 30.12 -18.00
N ALA A 573 11.69 29.81 -17.53
CA ALA A 573 11.36 28.50 -16.99
C ALA A 573 11.47 27.40 -18.05
N PHE A 574 11.64 26.15 -17.61
CA PHE A 574 11.83 25.01 -18.50
C PHE A 574 10.66 24.83 -19.48
N ASN A 575 10.96 24.93 -20.78
CA ASN A 575 10.01 24.70 -21.85
C ASN A 575 10.22 23.29 -22.45
N SER A 576 9.19 22.44 -22.44
CA SER A 576 9.24 21.06 -22.93
C SER A 576 9.60 20.91 -24.42
N GLN A 577 9.35 21.93 -25.25
CA GLN A 577 9.75 21.95 -26.66
C GLN A 577 11.22 22.32 -26.82
N LYS A 578 11.68 23.39 -26.14
CA LYS A 578 13.10 23.82 -26.17
C LYS A 578 14.04 22.92 -25.36
N LYS A 579 13.52 22.18 -24.36
CA LYS A 579 14.24 21.31 -23.40
C LYS A 579 15.38 22.00 -22.62
N ARG A 580 15.26 23.31 -22.39
CA ARG A 580 16.21 24.15 -21.63
C ARG A 580 15.46 25.14 -20.73
N SER A 581 16.17 25.69 -19.74
CA SER A 581 15.76 26.84 -18.93
C SER A 581 16.96 27.77 -18.72
N GLY A 582 16.71 29.07 -18.59
CA GLY A 582 17.74 30.12 -18.54
C GLY A 582 17.51 31.09 -17.40
N VAL A 583 18.59 31.70 -16.89
CA VAL A 583 18.53 32.81 -15.94
C VAL A 583 19.53 33.89 -16.33
N LEU A 584 19.09 35.15 -16.26
CA LEU A 584 19.91 36.34 -16.37
C LEU A 584 20.14 36.87 -14.95
N SER A 585 21.40 37.00 -14.54
CA SER A 585 21.77 37.44 -13.20
C SER A 585 22.91 38.44 -13.24
N MET A 586 22.80 39.51 -12.46
CA MET A 586 23.87 40.49 -12.24
C MET A 586 24.61 40.18 -10.94
N LYS A 587 25.94 40.12 -10.98
CA LYS A 587 26.77 39.96 -9.79
C LYS A 587 26.93 41.32 -9.08
N LYS A 588 26.65 41.36 -7.77
CA LYS A 588 26.52 42.65 -7.03
C LYS A 588 27.85 43.36 -6.73
N ILE A 589 28.98 42.70 -6.94
CA ILE A 589 30.31 43.20 -6.55
C ILE A 589 30.95 44.01 -7.69
N ASP A 590 30.77 43.54 -8.92
CA ASP A 590 31.44 44.04 -10.14
C ASP A 590 30.44 44.50 -11.21
N HIS A 591 29.13 44.45 -10.91
CA HIS A 591 28.00 44.74 -11.81
C HIS A 591 27.97 43.92 -13.10
N THR A 592 28.75 42.84 -13.18
CA THR A 592 28.81 41.99 -14.38
C THR A 592 27.51 41.23 -14.58
N ILE A 593 27.07 41.14 -15.84
CA ILE A 593 25.84 40.45 -16.23
C ILE A 593 26.20 39.07 -16.78
N HIS A 594 25.62 38.04 -16.17
CA HIS A 594 25.83 36.63 -16.50
C HIS A 594 24.51 35.99 -16.95
N VAL A 595 24.53 35.32 -18.10
CA VAL A 595 23.46 34.42 -18.57
C VAL A 595 23.88 32.99 -18.24
N HIS A 596 23.02 32.23 -17.59
CA HIS A 596 23.23 30.82 -17.26
C HIS A 596 22.11 29.93 -17.80
N TRP A 597 22.46 28.98 -18.65
CA TRP A 597 21.53 28.01 -19.27
C TRP A 597 21.77 26.59 -18.73
N LYS A 598 20.68 25.87 -18.45
CA LYS A 598 20.69 24.41 -18.17
C LYS A 598 19.69 23.70 -19.08
N GLY A 599 20.01 22.49 -19.54
CA GLY A 599 19.10 21.74 -20.42
C GLY A 599 19.62 20.39 -20.87
N ALA A 600 18.88 19.74 -21.77
CA ALA A 600 19.33 18.53 -22.46
C ALA A 600 20.67 18.79 -23.16
N ALA A 601 21.65 17.91 -22.97
CA ALA A 601 23.03 18.19 -23.31
C ALA A 601 23.24 18.51 -24.81
N GLU A 602 22.51 17.84 -25.69
CA GLU A 602 22.53 18.03 -27.14
C GLU A 602 22.01 19.43 -27.53
N MET A 603 20.96 19.90 -26.86
CA MET A 603 20.32 21.19 -27.12
C MET A 603 21.16 22.37 -26.65
N ILE A 604 21.90 22.21 -25.54
CA ILE A 604 22.83 23.23 -25.04
C ILE A 604 24.10 23.24 -25.87
N LEU A 605 24.68 22.07 -26.20
CA LEU A 605 25.87 21.96 -27.03
C LEU A 605 25.68 22.64 -28.40
N ALA A 606 24.49 22.52 -29.00
CA ALA A 606 24.15 23.21 -30.24
C ALA A 606 24.21 24.75 -30.18
N MET A 607 24.04 25.35 -28.99
CA MET A 607 24.16 26.80 -28.76
C MET A 607 25.58 27.25 -28.38
N CYS A 608 26.48 26.31 -28.09
CA CYS A 608 27.82 26.64 -27.61
C CYS A 608 28.78 26.92 -28.77
N SER A 609 29.54 28.01 -28.66
CA SER A 609 30.63 28.40 -29.56
C SER A 609 32.02 28.26 -28.92
N SER A 610 32.08 28.13 -27.59
CA SER A 610 33.30 27.89 -26.82
C SER A 610 33.05 26.93 -25.65
N TYR A 611 34.11 26.46 -24.99
CA TYR A 611 34.03 25.66 -23.77
C TYR A 611 35.17 26.00 -22.81
N TYR A 612 34.97 25.74 -21.52
CA TYR A 612 36.04 25.78 -20.52
C TYR A 612 36.68 24.39 -20.34
N ASP A 613 38.01 24.37 -20.18
CA ASP A 613 38.73 23.21 -19.65
C ASP A 613 38.86 23.26 -18.11
N ALA A 614 39.45 22.22 -17.51
CA ALA A 614 39.64 22.15 -16.06
C ALA A 614 40.57 23.23 -15.48
N SER A 615 41.50 23.75 -16.29
CA SER A 615 42.36 24.88 -15.90
C SER A 615 41.64 26.23 -15.89
N GLY A 616 40.45 26.29 -16.51
CA GLY A 616 39.65 27.50 -16.64
C GLY A 616 39.99 28.35 -17.86
N LEU A 617 40.76 27.83 -18.81
CA LEU A 617 40.97 28.48 -20.10
C LEU A 617 39.75 28.26 -21.01
N MET A 618 39.37 29.31 -21.74
CA MET A 618 38.28 29.26 -22.71
C MET A 618 38.86 28.88 -24.08
N ASN A 619 38.34 27.80 -24.65
CA ASN A 619 38.73 27.28 -25.96
C ASN A 619 37.57 27.42 -26.95
N GLU A 620 37.85 27.71 -28.22
CA GLU A 620 36.83 27.73 -29.29
C GLU A 620 36.31 26.31 -29.58
N MET A 621 35.03 26.19 -29.91
CA MET A 621 34.38 24.90 -30.20
C MET A 621 34.27 24.66 -31.70
N ASP A 622 35.33 24.07 -32.28
CA ASP A 622 35.32 23.59 -33.66
C ASP A 622 34.44 22.34 -33.85
N ASP A 623 34.30 21.88 -35.10
CA ASP A 623 33.51 20.68 -35.41
C ASP A 623 34.10 19.39 -34.83
N ARG A 624 35.41 19.31 -34.58
CA ARG A 624 36.06 18.12 -34.00
C ARG A 624 35.75 18.03 -32.50
N GLU A 625 35.88 19.15 -31.81
CA GLU A 625 35.58 19.34 -30.40
C GLU A 625 34.09 19.07 -30.14
N ARG A 626 33.21 19.65 -30.98
CA ARG A 626 31.76 19.40 -30.95
C ARG A 626 31.43 17.91 -31.11
N ASN A 627 32.10 17.20 -32.02
CA ASN A 627 31.93 15.76 -32.18
C ASN A 627 32.43 14.95 -30.98
N LYS A 628 33.54 15.34 -30.33
CA LYS A 628 34.01 14.71 -29.07
C LYS A 628 33.00 14.88 -27.94
N PHE A 629 32.45 16.09 -27.74
CA PHE A 629 31.38 16.31 -26.77
C PHE A 629 30.12 15.51 -27.12
N GLY A 630 29.79 15.38 -28.40
CA GLY A 630 28.75 14.47 -28.89
C GLY A 630 29.00 13.01 -28.48
N GLN A 631 30.24 12.51 -28.61
CA GLN A 631 30.62 11.18 -28.17
C GLN A 631 30.49 11.01 -26.65
N ILE A 632 30.96 11.97 -25.85
CA ILE A 632 30.81 11.95 -24.37
C ILE A 632 29.32 11.86 -23.97
N ILE A 633 28.45 12.63 -24.63
CA ILE A 633 27.00 12.57 -24.41
C ILE A 633 26.44 11.19 -24.78
N GLN A 634 26.88 10.60 -25.90
CA GLN A 634 26.48 9.25 -26.31
C GLN A 634 26.99 8.17 -25.34
N ASP A 635 28.21 8.27 -24.82
CA ASP A 635 28.79 7.30 -23.88
C ASP A 635 28.11 7.37 -22.50
N MET A 636 27.74 8.58 -22.05
CA MET A 636 26.89 8.78 -20.87
C MET A 636 25.48 8.22 -21.11
N ALA A 637 24.88 8.42 -22.29
CA ALA A 637 23.57 7.84 -22.64
C ALA A 637 23.61 6.31 -22.76
N ALA A 638 24.71 5.73 -23.26
CA ALA A 638 24.96 4.29 -23.29
C ALA A 638 25.11 3.72 -21.86
N SER A 639 25.77 4.47 -20.97
CA SER A 639 25.80 4.23 -19.52
C SER A 639 24.41 4.40 -18.83
N SER A 640 23.37 4.73 -19.60
CA SER A 640 22.00 5.01 -19.16
C SER A 640 21.89 6.17 -18.17
N LEU A 641 22.71 7.19 -18.39
CA LEU A 641 22.61 8.49 -17.74
C LEU A 641 21.77 9.42 -18.62
N ARG A 642 20.97 10.27 -17.98
CA ARG A 642 20.37 11.43 -18.64
C ARG A 642 21.38 12.58 -18.56
N CYS A 643 21.86 13.01 -19.70
CA CYS A 643 22.87 14.07 -19.82
C CYS A 643 22.22 15.45 -19.73
N ILE A 644 22.71 16.29 -18.83
CA ILE A 644 22.31 17.67 -18.65
C ILE A 644 23.55 18.54 -18.77
N ALA A 645 23.51 19.54 -19.64
CA ALA A 645 24.60 20.48 -19.81
C ALA A 645 24.30 21.80 -19.11
N PHE A 646 25.37 22.45 -18.65
CA PHE A 646 25.38 23.82 -18.18
C PHE A 646 26.20 24.67 -19.15
N ALA A 647 25.69 25.83 -19.52
CA ALA A 647 26.41 26.80 -20.35
C ALA A 647 26.20 28.22 -19.79
N HIS A 648 27.17 29.08 -20.06
CA HIS A 648 27.24 30.43 -19.53
C HIS A 648 27.70 31.42 -20.60
N GLN A 649 27.27 32.68 -20.48
CA GLN A 649 27.79 33.80 -21.26
C GLN A 649 27.84 35.05 -20.38
N GLN A 650 28.96 35.78 -20.42
CA GLN A 650 29.11 37.09 -19.77
C GLN A 650 28.81 38.20 -20.79
N ILE A 651 28.08 39.24 -20.37
CA ILE A 651 27.68 40.38 -21.19
C ILE A 651 28.33 41.65 -20.62
N SER A 652 28.93 42.46 -21.49
CA SER A 652 29.47 43.80 -21.17
C SER A 652 28.40 44.89 -21.29
N GLU A 653 28.47 45.91 -20.43
CA GLU A 653 27.42 46.94 -20.29
C GLU A 653 27.18 47.79 -21.55
N ASP A 654 28.18 47.94 -22.44
CA ASP A 654 28.10 48.78 -23.65
C ASP A 654 27.00 48.38 -24.65
N HIS A 655 26.40 47.19 -24.51
CA HIS A 655 25.39 46.67 -25.44
C HIS A 655 23.92 46.89 -25.01
N GLU A 656 23.60 47.41 -23.82
CA GLU A 656 22.20 47.55 -23.35
C GLU A 656 21.40 48.75 -23.93
N ARG A 657 21.90 49.43 -24.98
CA ARG A 657 21.18 50.55 -25.63
C ARG A 657 20.54 50.21 -26.98
N LYS A 658 19.81 49.09 -27.06
CA LYS A 658 18.53 48.91 -27.80
C LYS A 658 18.11 47.44 -27.87
N GLU A 659 16.78 47.26 -27.98
CA GLU A 659 16.06 46.02 -28.31
C GLU A 659 16.05 44.93 -27.21
N ASP A 660 15.08 44.03 -27.35
CA ASP A 660 14.35 43.32 -26.28
C ASP A 660 15.12 42.77 -25.07
N LYS A 661 14.41 42.73 -23.92
CA LYS A 661 14.77 41.93 -22.74
C LYS A 661 14.54 40.43 -23.00
N THR A 662 15.28 39.88 -23.94
CA THR A 662 15.31 38.45 -24.28
C THR A 662 16.63 37.85 -23.82
N LEU A 663 16.59 36.65 -23.25
CA LEU A 663 17.80 35.91 -22.92
C LEU A 663 18.52 35.55 -24.22
N ARG A 664 19.81 35.90 -24.34
CA ARG A 664 20.62 35.48 -25.48
C ARG A 664 20.76 33.96 -25.50
N GLU A 665 20.44 33.37 -26.65
CA GLU A 665 20.53 31.93 -26.91
C GLU A 665 21.77 31.57 -27.75
N ASP A 666 22.50 32.57 -28.26
CA ASP A 666 23.62 32.39 -29.20
C ASP A 666 25.00 32.65 -28.55
N CYS A 667 26.03 31.98 -29.06
CA CYS A 667 27.44 32.12 -28.66
C CYS A 667 27.73 31.83 -27.18
N LEU A 668 27.15 30.75 -26.64
CA LEU A 668 27.36 30.35 -25.25
C LEU A 668 28.71 29.63 -25.05
N THR A 669 29.25 29.68 -23.83
CA THR A 669 30.39 28.86 -23.40
C THR A 669 29.89 27.65 -22.61
N LEU A 670 30.24 26.44 -23.05
CA LEU A 670 29.92 25.22 -22.31
C LEU A 670 30.73 25.17 -21.00
N LEU A 671 30.03 25.06 -19.87
CA LEU A 671 30.65 24.86 -18.55
C LEU A 671 30.95 23.38 -18.31
N GLY A 672 29.96 22.50 -18.47
CA GLY A 672 30.14 21.07 -18.20
C GLY A 672 28.91 20.22 -18.40
N LEU A 673 29.11 18.90 -18.36
CA LEU A 673 28.10 17.86 -18.58
C LEU A 673 27.89 17.03 -17.31
N VAL A 674 26.64 16.88 -16.90
CA VAL A 674 26.22 16.13 -15.72
C VAL A 674 25.34 14.94 -16.14
N GLY A 675 25.78 13.72 -15.83
CA GLY A 675 25.02 12.50 -16.05
C GLY A 675 24.21 12.11 -14.82
N ILE A 676 22.88 12.25 -14.89
CA ILE A 676 21.97 11.84 -13.81
C ILE A 676 21.29 10.49 -14.07
N LYS A 677 21.14 9.67 -13.04
CA LYS A 677 20.50 8.35 -13.09
C LYS A 677 19.66 8.11 -11.84
N ASP A 678 18.64 7.27 -11.95
CA ASP A 678 17.93 6.66 -10.81
C ASP A 678 18.68 5.36 -10.44
N PRO A 679 19.51 5.35 -9.37
CA PRO A 679 20.39 4.23 -9.07
C PRO A 679 19.63 3.02 -8.53
N CYS A 680 20.18 1.83 -8.69
CA CYS A 680 19.65 0.63 -8.06
C CYS A 680 19.70 0.73 -6.53
N ARG A 681 18.72 0.14 -5.84
CA ARG A 681 18.75 0.07 -4.37
C ARG A 681 19.92 -0.81 -3.92
N PRO A 682 20.62 -0.44 -2.82
CA PRO A 682 21.71 -1.27 -2.29
C PRO A 682 21.19 -2.68 -1.96
N GLY A 683 21.96 -3.70 -2.32
CA GLY A 683 21.61 -5.11 -2.11
C GLY A 683 20.69 -5.74 -3.16
N VAL A 684 20.14 -4.98 -4.13
CA VAL A 684 19.28 -5.56 -5.19
C VAL A 684 20.00 -6.63 -6.00
N LYS A 685 21.25 -6.38 -6.43
CA LYS A 685 22.05 -7.35 -7.16
C LYS A 685 22.20 -8.68 -6.40
N LYS A 686 22.58 -8.60 -5.12
CA LYS A 686 22.65 -9.77 -4.23
C LYS A 686 21.30 -10.48 -4.12
N ALA A 687 20.20 -9.76 -3.98
CA ALA A 687 18.86 -10.36 -3.92
C ALA A 687 18.45 -11.04 -5.23
N VAL A 688 18.87 -10.52 -6.39
CA VAL A 688 18.68 -11.15 -7.71
C VAL A 688 19.53 -12.42 -7.82
N ASP A 689 20.81 -12.33 -7.46
CA ASP A 689 21.75 -13.48 -7.44
C ASP A 689 21.24 -14.59 -6.50
N ASP A 690 20.77 -14.24 -5.29
CA ASP A 690 20.17 -15.16 -4.32
C ASP A 690 18.92 -15.87 -4.88
N CYS A 691 18.09 -15.17 -5.67
CA CYS A 691 16.91 -15.77 -6.30
C CYS A 691 17.26 -16.64 -7.51
N GLN A 692 18.25 -16.24 -8.32
CA GLN A 692 18.72 -17.07 -9.45
C GLN A 692 19.38 -18.36 -8.94
N ARG A 693 20.18 -18.29 -7.87
CA ARG A 693 20.71 -19.48 -7.18
C ARG A 693 19.60 -20.38 -6.60
N ALA A 694 18.51 -19.79 -6.15
CA ALA A 694 17.31 -20.49 -5.71
C ALA A 694 16.46 -21.08 -6.87
N GLY A 695 16.93 -21.02 -8.12
CA GLY A 695 16.22 -21.51 -9.31
C GLY A 695 15.02 -20.66 -9.74
N VAL A 696 14.96 -19.39 -9.32
CA VAL A 696 13.86 -18.46 -9.62
C VAL A 696 14.26 -17.48 -10.73
N ASN A 697 13.59 -17.57 -11.87
CA ASN A 697 13.83 -16.66 -13.00
C ASN A 697 13.31 -15.25 -12.69
N ILE A 698 14.16 -14.22 -12.78
CA ILE A 698 13.73 -12.82 -12.61
C ILE A 698 13.56 -12.16 -13.98
N LYS A 699 12.44 -11.46 -14.16
CA LYS A 699 12.08 -10.73 -15.39
C LYS A 699 11.76 -9.28 -15.05
N MET A 700 12.47 -8.34 -15.66
CA MET A 700 12.20 -6.90 -15.51
C MET A 700 11.15 -6.47 -16.53
N ILE A 701 10.14 -5.71 -16.10
CA ILE A 701 9.12 -5.17 -17.01
C ILE A 701 8.90 -3.69 -16.71
N THR A 702 9.23 -2.82 -17.64
CA THR A 702 9.29 -1.37 -17.41
C THR A 702 8.85 -0.55 -18.62
N GLY A 703 8.28 0.63 -18.35
CA GLY A 703 7.95 1.63 -19.37
C GLY A 703 9.17 2.41 -19.89
N ASP A 704 10.34 2.25 -19.27
CA ASP A 704 11.59 2.88 -19.70
C ASP A 704 12.04 2.38 -21.09
N ASN A 705 12.88 3.17 -21.75
CA ASN A 705 13.48 2.84 -23.04
C ASN A 705 14.39 1.59 -22.93
N VAL A 706 14.52 0.83 -24.03
CA VAL A 706 15.30 -0.43 -24.12
C VAL A 706 16.71 -0.29 -23.57
N PHE A 707 17.42 0.79 -23.92
CA PHE A 707 18.79 1.04 -23.49
C PHE A 707 18.88 1.14 -21.95
N THR A 708 17.99 1.95 -21.35
CA THR A 708 17.89 2.15 -19.89
C THR A 708 17.50 0.87 -19.16
N ALA A 709 16.50 0.14 -19.69
CA ALA A 709 16.06 -1.12 -19.12
C ALA A 709 17.15 -2.20 -19.17
N ARG A 710 17.87 -2.32 -20.29
CA ARG A 710 19.00 -3.24 -20.49
C ARG A 710 20.15 -2.94 -19.52
N ALA A 711 20.60 -1.69 -19.42
CA ALA A 711 21.71 -1.34 -18.53
C ALA A 711 21.38 -1.61 -17.05
N ILE A 712 20.16 -1.29 -16.62
CA ILE A 712 19.72 -1.54 -15.23
C ILE A 712 19.51 -3.04 -15.00
N ALA A 713 19.08 -3.82 -16.00
CA ALA A 713 19.00 -5.27 -15.88
C ALA A 713 20.39 -5.92 -15.73
N ILE A 714 21.43 -5.38 -16.40
CA ILE A 714 22.83 -5.82 -16.22
C ILE A 714 23.35 -5.42 -14.83
N GLU A 715 23.11 -4.18 -14.39
CA GLU A 715 23.50 -3.68 -13.07
C GLU A 715 22.85 -4.49 -11.92
N CYS A 716 21.58 -4.86 -12.08
CA CYS A 716 20.84 -5.72 -11.16
C CYS A 716 21.22 -7.21 -11.25
N GLY A 717 22.03 -7.67 -12.22
CA GLY A 717 22.34 -9.08 -12.43
C GLY A 717 21.24 -9.92 -13.10
N ILE A 718 20.17 -9.28 -13.60
CA ILE A 718 19.06 -9.94 -14.32
C ILE A 718 19.51 -10.40 -15.71
N LEU A 719 20.36 -9.61 -16.37
CA LEU A 719 21.09 -10.00 -17.58
C LEU A 719 22.58 -10.18 -17.25
N LYS A 720 23.19 -11.24 -17.77
CA LYS A 720 24.63 -11.44 -17.68
C LYS A 720 25.35 -10.61 -18.77
N PRO A 721 26.51 -9.99 -18.48
CA PRO A 721 27.30 -9.31 -19.52
C PRO A 721 27.58 -10.25 -20.69
N GLY A 722 27.36 -9.80 -21.92
CA GLY A 722 27.52 -10.61 -23.14
C GLY A 722 26.30 -11.48 -23.52
N ALA A 723 25.29 -11.64 -22.65
CA ALA A 723 23.99 -12.22 -23.03
C ALA A 723 23.12 -11.25 -23.86
N GLU A 724 23.61 -10.03 -24.09
CA GLU A 724 22.93 -8.94 -24.80
C GLU A 724 22.67 -9.25 -26.29
N ASN A 725 23.48 -10.13 -26.89
CA ASN A 725 23.34 -10.60 -28.27
C ASN A 725 22.35 -11.78 -28.41
N ILE A 726 21.74 -12.26 -27.31
CA ILE A 726 20.71 -13.31 -27.37
C ILE A 726 19.42 -12.71 -27.91
N ILE A 727 19.11 -13.01 -29.17
CA ILE A 727 17.89 -12.58 -29.87
C ILE A 727 16.65 -12.95 -29.04
N GLY A 728 15.89 -11.94 -28.61
CA GLY A 728 14.68 -12.10 -27.79
C GLY A 728 14.87 -12.06 -26.27
N ALA A 729 16.08 -11.79 -25.74
CA ALA A 729 16.28 -11.60 -24.30
C ALA A 729 15.76 -10.24 -23.79
N VAL A 730 15.80 -9.21 -24.65
CA VAL A 730 15.18 -7.90 -24.44
C VAL A 730 14.21 -7.66 -25.58
N VAL A 731 12.96 -7.30 -25.26
CA VAL A 731 11.86 -7.12 -26.22
C VAL A 731 11.12 -5.82 -25.89
N GLU A 732 10.62 -5.10 -26.90
CA GLU A 732 9.74 -3.93 -26.69
C GLU A 732 8.27 -4.35 -26.53
N GLY A 733 7.49 -3.56 -25.78
CA GLY A 733 6.05 -3.80 -25.58
C GLY A 733 5.28 -4.00 -26.89
N GLU A 734 5.54 -3.15 -27.90
CA GLU A 734 4.93 -3.25 -29.23
C GLU A 734 5.29 -4.56 -29.96
N GLU A 735 6.56 -4.98 -29.90
CA GLU A 735 7.01 -6.24 -30.49
C GLU A 735 6.33 -7.45 -29.81
N PHE A 736 6.22 -7.41 -28.48
CA PHE A 736 5.56 -8.46 -27.70
C PHE A 736 4.04 -8.54 -27.95
N GLN A 737 3.39 -7.40 -28.23
CA GLN A 737 2.00 -7.35 -28.69
C GLN A 737 1.84 -7.96 -30.08
N ASN A 738 2.78 -7.74 -31.00
CA ASN A 738 2.69 -8.24 -32.38
C ASN A 738 2.94 -9.76 -32.53
N TYR A 739 3.50 -10.43 -31.51
CA TYR A 739 3.67 -11.89 -31.51
C TYR A 739 2.34 -12.68 -31.48
N SER A 740 2.27 -13.80 -32.20
CA SER A 740 1.16 -14.76 -32.07
C SER A 740 1.14 -15.44 -30.69
N GLN A 741 0.02 -16.04 -30.28
CA GLN A 741 -0.05 -16.74 -28.98
C GLN A 741 1.02 -17.84 -28.87
N GLU A 742 1.21 -18.64 -29.93
CA GLU A 742 2.22 -19.71 -30.00
C GLU A 742 3.65 -19.14 -29.87
N GLN A 743 3.96 -18.08 -30.64
CA GLN A 743 5.26 -17.40 -30.57
C GLN A 743 5.53 -16.82 -29.17
N ARG A 744 4.52 -16.26 -28.49
CA ARG A 744 4.66 -15.82 -27.10
C ARG A 744 4.97 -17.00 -26.18
N MET A 745 4.25 -18.11 -26.29
CA MET A 745 4.47 -19.30 -25.45
C MET A 745 5.87 -19.92 -25.62
N GLU A 746 6.42 -19.91 -26.84
CA GLU A 746 7.79 -20.34 -27.10
C GLU A 746 8.82 -19.35 -26.51
N LYS A 747 8.66 -18.05 -26.78
CA LYS A 747 9.64 -17.01 -26.43
C LYS A 747 9.59 -16.55 -24.96
N VAL A 748 8.48 -16.70 -24.24
CA VAL A 748 8.25 -16.07 -22.92
C VAL A 748 9.34 -16.38 -21.89
N ASP A 749 9.95 -17.57 -21.93
CA ASP A 749 11.03 -17.94 -21.00
C ASP A 749 12.34 -17.23 -21.32
N LYS A 750 12.62 -17.03 -22.61
CA LYS A 750 13.82 -16.36 -23.13
C LYS A 750 13.82 -14.85 -22.83
N ILE A 751 12.64 -14.22 -22.73
CA ILE A 751 12.50 -12.77 -22.45
C ILE A 751 12.84 -12.47 -21.00
N CYS A 752 13.97 -11.80 -20.74
CA CYS A 752 14.39 -11.33 -19.41
C CYS A 752 13.97 -9.88 -19.14
N VAL A 753 13.87 -9.04 -20.17
CA VAL A 753 13.49 -7.63 -20.06
C VAL A 753 12.43 -7.28 -21.09
N LEU A 754 11.32 -6.71 -20.63
CA LEU A 754 10.27 -6.14 -21.47
C LEU A 754 10.25 -4.62 -21.25
N ALA A 755 10.75 -3.88 -22.23
CA ALA A 755 10.93 -2.43 -22.19
C ALA A 755 9.81 -1.69 -22.93
N ARG A 756 9.65 -0.38 -22.68
CA ARG A 756 8.52 0.43 -23.16
C ARG A 756 7.15 -0.20 -22.87
N SER A 757 7.06 -1.01 -21.81
CA SER A 757 5.88 -1.81 -21.49
C SER A 757 4.72 -0.92 -21.01
N SER A 758 3.56 -1.05 -21.64
CA SER A 758 2.29 -0.58 -21.09
C SER A 758 1.85 -1.47 -19.91
N PRO A 759 0.86 -1.03 -19.11
CA PRO A 759 0.22 -1.89 -18.10
C PRO A 759 -0.42 -3.17 -18.68
N LEU A 760 -0.79 -3.17 -19.97
CA LEU A 760 -1.33 -4.33 -20.66
C LEU A 760 -0.24 -5.41 -20.90
N ASP A 761 0.95 -4.98 -21.30
CA ASP A 761 2.08 -5.87 -21.59
C ASP A 761 2.57 -6.61 -20.33
N LYS A 762 2.56 -5.90 -19.20
CA LYS A 762 2.80 -6.45 -17.85
C LYS A 762 1.86 -7.64 -17.55
N LEU A 763 0.57 -7.51 -17.89
CA LEU A 763 -0.43 -8.56 -17.68
C LEU A 763 -0.29 -9.71 -18.69
N LEU A 764 -0.02 -9.39 -19.96
CA LEU A 764 0.15 -10.39 -21.03
C LEU A 764 1.35 -11.32 -20.75
N MET A 765 2.47 -10.76 -20.29
CA MET A 765 3.66 -11.51 -19.85
C MET A 765 3.32 -12.50 -18.72
N VAL A 766 2.62 -12.03 -17.68
CA VAL A 766 2.22 -12.89 -16.54
C VAL A 766 1.24 -14.00 -16.98
N LYS A 767 0.39 -13.77 -17.99
CA LYS A 767 -0.50 -14.80 -18.55
C LYS A 767 0.27 -15.90 -19.28
N CYS A 768 1.18 -15.55 -20.19
CA CYS A 768 1.96 -16.54 -20.95
C CYS A 768 2.82 -17.42 -20.02
N LEU A 769 3.48 -16.83 -19.02
CA LEU A 769 4.23 -17.58 -18.01
C LEU A 769 3.34 -18.59 -17.25
N LYS A 770 2.14 -18.17 -16.82
CA LYS A 770 1.18 -19.04 -16.12
C LYS A 770 0.62 -20.15 -17.00
N GLN A 771 0.32 -19.87 -18.27
CA GLN A 771 -0.11 -20.88 -19.25
C GLN A 771 0.96 -21.94 -19.49
N LYS A 772 2.23 -21.61 -19.26
CA LYS A 772 3.38 -22.54 -19.38
C LYS A 772 3.66 -23.35 -18.11
N GLY A 773 2.90 -23.11 -17.03
CA GLY A 773 3.04 -23.80 -15.75
C GLY A 773 3.85 -23.06 -14.68
N HIS A 774 4.42 -21.88 -14.97
CA HIS A 774 5.17 -21.12 -13.98
C HIS A 774 4.29 -20.57 -12.85
N VAL A 775 4.76 -20.74 -11.61
CA VAL A 775 4.29 -19.95 -10.47
C VAL A 775 4.99 -18.60 -10.53
N VAL A 776 4.21 -17.53 -10.78
CA VAL A 776 4.70 -16.16 -11.02
C VAL A 776 4.31 -15.23 -9.87
N ALA A 777 5.29 -14.53 -9.29
CA ALA A 777 5.06 -13.47 -8.32
C ALA A 777 5.40 -12.08 -8.87
N TRP A 778 4.76 -11.03 -8.34
CA TRP A 778 5.04 -9.63 -8.68
C TRP A 778 5.30 -8.83 -7.41
N LEU A 779 6.54 -8.36 -7.18
CA LEU A 779 6.97 -7.85 -5.87
C LEU A 779 7.94 -6.66 -5.93
N LYS A 780 7.85 -5.81 -4.91
CA LYS A 780 8.82 -4.73 -4.59
C LYS A 780 9.92 -5.17 -3.60
N LYS A 781 9.65 -6.19 -2.77
CA LYS A 781 10.61 -6.85 -1.87
C LYS A 781 10.50 -8.35 -2.13
N VAL A 782 11.58 -8.97 -2.60
CA VAL A 782 11.52 -10.37 -3.09
C VAL A 782 12.03 -11.37 -2.05
N GLN A 783 13.22 -11.14 -1.51
CA GLN A 783 13.98 -12.14 -0.73
C GLN A 783 13.27 -12.60 0.55
N ILE A 784 12.69 -11.67 1.30
CA ILE A 784 11.95 -11.94 2.56
C ILE A 784 10.78 -12.88 2.27
N PHE A 785 10.01 -12.55 1.25
CA PHE A 785 8.81 -13.26 0.82
C PHE A 785 9.11 -14.69 0.34
N LEU A 786 10.15 -14.87 -0.49
CA LEU A 786 10.59 -16.19 -0.96
C LEU A 786 11.11 -17.07 0.19
N ARG A 787 11.96 -16.51 1.07
CA ARG A 787 12.53 -17.21 2.24
C ARG A 787 11.44 -17.69 3.22
N TRP A 788 10.48 -16.83 3.54
CA TRP A 788 9.37 -17.20 4.43
C TRP A 788 8.42 -18.23 3.81
N GLY A 789 8.08 -18.10 2.53
CA GLY A 789 7.24 -19.09 1.84
C GLY A 789 7.86 -20.49 1.83
N ARG A 790 9.16 -20.59 1.57
CA ARG A 790 9.90 -21.87 1.63
C ARG A 790 9.98 -22.44 3.03
N CYS A 791 10.09 -21.59 4.05
CA CYS A 791 10.05 -22.03 5.45
C CYS A 791 8.71 -22.67 5.80
N VAL A 792 7.59 -22.03 5.43
CA VAL A 792 6.26 -22.59 5.68
C VAL A 792 6.08 -23.95 5.04
N TYR A 793 6.48 -24.10 3.78
CA TYR A 793 6.41 -25.38 3.07
C TYR A 793 7.25 -26.46 3.77
N ASN A 794 8.51 -26.15 4.08
CA ASN A 794 9.44 -27.07 4.75
C ASN A 794 9.00 -27.47 6.18
N ASN A 795 8.47 -26.53 6.96
CA ASN A 795 7.98 -26.80 8.31
C ASN A 795 6.76 -27.75 8.26
N ILE A 796 5.89 -27.59 7.25
CA ILE A 796 4.72 -28.45 7.07
C ILE A 796 5.13 -29.84 6.56
N GLN A 797 6.13 -29.96 5.68
CA GLN A 797 6.73 -31.27 5.33
C GLN A 797 7.31 -32.00 6.54
N LYS A 798 8.08 -31.31 7.40
CA LYS A 798 8.59 -31.88 8.66
C LYS A 798 7.46 -32.37 9.57
N PHE A 799 6.34 -31.63 9.64
CA PHE A 799 5.19 -32.03 10.44
C PHE A 799 4.49 -33.27 9.89
N ILE A 800 4.31 -33.36 8.56
CA ILE A 800 3.80 -34.56 7.88
C ILE A 800 4.66 -35.77 8.23
N GLN A 801 5.99 -35.66 8.08
CA GLN A 801 6.94 -36.75 8.36
C GLN A 801 6.92 -37.17 9.84
N PHE A 802 6.87 -36.22 10.76
CA PHE A 802 6.77 -36.49 12.20
C PHE A 802 5.47 -37.22 12.55
N GLN A 803 4.33 -36.71 12.08
CA GLN A 803 3.01 -37.29 12.36
C GLN A 803 2.86 -38.70 11.76
N LEU A 804 3.33 -38.91 10.53
CA LEU A 804 3.38 -40.22 9.89
C LEU A 804 4.22 -41.22 10.70
N THR A 805 5.41 -40.81 11.14
CA THR A 805 6.32 -41.67 11.93
C THR A 805 5.65 -42.15 13.22
N VAL A 806 5.00 -41.24 13.95
CA VAL A 806 4.27 -41.58 15.18
C VAL A 806 3.07 -42.49 14.89
N ASN A 807 2.26 -42.18 13.87
CA ASN A 807 1.09 -42.97 13.50
C ASN A 807 1.49 -44.41 13.12
N VAL A 808 2.54 -44.59 12.31
CA VAL A 808 3.05 -45.90 11.91
C VAL A 808 3.58 -46.68 13.13
N ALA A 809 4.37 -46.04 14.01
CA ALA A 809 4.91 -46.70 15.20
C ALA A 809 3.79 -47.17 16.14
N ALA A 810 2.80 -46.32 16.44
CA ALA A 810 1.68 -46.67 17.30
C ALA A 810 0.81 -47.80 16.71
N LEU A 811 0.57 -47.76 15.40
CA LEU A 811 -0.17 -48.79 14.68
C LEU A 811 0.55 -50.15 14.71
N VAL A 812 1.87 -50.17 14.48
CA VAL A 812 2.69 -51.39 14.52
C VAL A 812 2.75 -51.97 15.94
N ILE A 813 2.96 -51.15 16.98
CA ILE A 813 3.00 -51.61 18.38
C ILE A 813 1.68 -52.29 18.76
N ASN A 814 0.54 -51.65 18.47
CA ASN A 814 -0.78 -52.18 18.81
C ASN A 814 -1.11 -53.44 17.99
N PHE A 815 -0.76 -53.48 16.70
CA PHE A 815 -0.96 -54.67 15.86
C PHE A 815 -0.14 -55.85 16.37
N VAL A 816 1.15 -55.66 16.61
CA VAL A 816 2.05 -56.74 17.08
C VAL A 816 1.59 -57.28 18.42
N ALA A 817 1.25 -56.41 19.38
CA ALA A 817 0.80 -56.85 20.71
C ALA A 817 -0.55 -57.58 20.70
N ALA A 818 -1.53 -57.10 19.91
CA ALA A 818 -2.79 -57.82 19.73
C ALA A 818 -2.58 -59.20 19.06
N VAL A 819 -1.58 -59.33 18.20
CA VAL A 819 -1.20 -60.58 17.53
C VAL A 819 -0.32 -61.49 18.40
N SER A 820 0.45 -60.97 19.35
CA SER A 820 1.34 -61.78 20.22
C SER A 820 0.73 -62.11 21.58
N ALA A 821 0.29 -61.09 22.33
CA ALA A 821 -0.20 -61.18 23.70
C ALA A 821 -1.73 -61.28 23.80
N GLY A 822 -2.46 -60.80 22.78
CA GLY A 822 -3.93 -60.69 22.82
C GLY A 822 -4.44 -59.41 23.49
N GLU A 823 -3.54 -58.56 23.95
CA GLU A 823 -3.82 -57.26 24.58
C GLU A 823 -3.36 -56.09 23.69
N VAL A 824 -3.94 -54.90 23.94
CA VAL A 824 -3.45 -53.64 23.38
C VAL A 824 -2.76 -52.86 24.50
N PRO A 825 -1.41 -52.76 24.48
CA PRO A 825 -0.61 -52.33 25.64
C PRO A 825 -0.69 -50.82 25.89
N LEU A 826 -1.11 -50.06 24.89
CA LEU A 826 -1.47 -48.66 25.05
C LEU A 826 -2.99 -48.57 25.17
N THR A 827 -3.46 -48.17 26.35
CA THR A 827 -4.90 -47.94 26.60
C THR A 827 -5.46 -46.88 25.65
N ALA A 828 -6.78 -46.91 25.44
CA ALA A 828 -7.50 -45.93 24.64
C ALA A 828 -7.11 -44.48 24.98
N VAL A 829 -7.00 -44.18 26.28
CA VAL A 829 -6.65 -42.86 26.82
C VAL A 829 -5.20 -42.46 26.50
N GLN A 830 -4.24 -43.40 26.54
CA GLN A 830 -2.83 -43.12 26.21
C GLN A 830 -2.64 -42.84 24.71
N LEU A 831 -3.32 -43.60 23.85
CA LEU A 831 -3.30 -43.41 22.40
C LEU A 831 -3.94 -42.08 21.98
N LEU A 832 -5.05 -41.71 22.64
CA LEU A 832 -5.64 -40.37 22.62
C LEU A 832 -4.64 -39.27 22.99
N TRP A 833 -3.89 -39.46 24.07
CA TRP A 833 -2.89 -38.50 24.55
C TRP A 833 -1.75 -38.29 23.56
N VAL A 834 -1.22 -39.38 22.99
CA VAL A 834 -0.23 -39.31 21.89
C VAL A 834 -0.83 -38.55 20.70
N THR A 835 -2.05 -38.91 20.30
CA THR A 835 -2.73 -38.28 19.15
C THR A 835 -2.96 -36.79 19.38
N LEU A 836 -3.40 -36.37 20.58
CA LEU A 836 -3.65 -34.95 20.89
C LEU A 836 -2.36 -34.14 21.03
N ILE A 837 -1.36 -34.64 21.76
CA ILE A 837 -0.05 -33.98 21.90
C ILE A 837 0.57 -33.79 20.52
N MET A 838 0.72 -34.85 19.73
CA MET A 838 1.49 -34.76 18.48
C MET A 838 0.75 -33.90 17.44
N ASN A 839 -0.57 -34.03 17.33
CA ASN A 839 -1.36 -33.22 16.39
C ASN A 839 -1.44 -31.72 16.75
N THR A 840 -1.32 -31.33 18.03
CA THR A 840 -1.48 -29.93 18.46
C THR A 840 -0.15 -29.27 18.84
N LEU A 841 0.65 -29.89 19.70
CA LEU A 841 1.96 -29.38 20.11
C LEU A 841 3.01 -29.60 19.02
N GLY A 842 2.96 -30.70 18.27
CA GLY A 842 3.84 -30.91 17.11
C GLY A 842 3.56 -29.89 15.99
N ALA A 843 2.28 -29.70 15.66
CA ALA A 843 1.82 -28.69 14.72
C ALA A 843 2.26 -27.28 15.13
N LEU A 844 2.10 -26.92 16.41
CA LEU A 844 2.48 -25.62 16.94
C LEU A 844 4.01 -25.44 16.99
N ALA A 845 4.78 -26.44 17.43
CA ALA A 845 6.23 -26.36 17.50
C ALA A 845 6.83 -26.09 16.11
N LEU A 846 6.40 -26.85 15.10
CA LEU A 846 6.88 -26.69 13.72
C LEU A 846 6.34 -25.42 13.05
N ALA A 847 5.16 -24.94 13.43
CA ALA A 847 4.69 -23.59 13.06
C ALA A 847 5.65 -22.47 13.51
N THR A 848 6.43 -22.67 14.59
CA THR A 848 7.34 -21.64 15.13
C THR A 848 8.77 -21.66 14.57
N GLU A 849 9.16 -22.71 13.84
CA GLU A 849 10.53 -22.90 13.36
C GLU A 849 10.97 -21.75 12.42
N GLN A 850 12.24 -21.35 12.49
CA GLN A 850 12.76 -20.19 11.76
C GLN A 850 13.32 -20.57 10.37
N PRO A 851 13.25 -19.64 9.40
CA PRO A 851 13.75 -19.89 8.05
C PRO A 851 15.28 -20.04 8.02
N ALA A 852 15.78 -21.26 7.84
CA ALA A 852 17.20 -21.50 7.58
C ALA A 852 17.69 -20.83 6.27
N GLN A 853 18.97 -20.49 6.20
CA GLN A 853 19.55 -19.83 5.02
C GLN A 853 19.71 -20.80 3.83
N GLU A 854 19.98 -22.08 4.12
CA GLU A 854 20.06 -23.22 3.19
C GLU A 854 18.78 -23.42 2.35
N LEU A 855 17.62 -22.94 2.82
CA LEU A 855 16.37 -22.99 2.05
C LEU A 855 16.43 -22.19 0.74
N MET A 856 17.39 -21.27 0.60
CA MET A 856 17.63 -20.52 -0.64
C MET A 856 18.51 -21.28 -1.65
N GLU A 857 19.13 -22.40 -1.27
CA GLU A 857 20.01 -23.19 -2.15
C GLU A 857 19.28 -24.36 -2.84
N LYS A 858 18.06 -24.67 -2.38
CA LYS A 858 17.18 -25.66 -3.02
C LYS A 858 16.49 -25.05 -4.25
N ASN A 859 16.21 -25.86 -5.26
CA ASN A 859 15.34 -25.48 -6.37
C ASN A 859 13.89 -25.23 -5.90
N PRO A 860 13.06 -24.48 -6.65
CA PRO A 860 11.66 -24.29 -6.31
C PRO A 860 10.89 -25.61 -6.48
N VAL A 861 10.09 -25.97 -5.49
CA VAL A 861 9.27 -27.19 -5.55
C VAL A 861 8.20 -27.04 -6.63
N GLY A 862 8.16 -27.99 -7.56
CA GLY A 862 7.21 -28.02 -8.66
C GLY A 862 5.80 -28.35 -8.17
N ARG A 863 4.76 -27.84 -8.86
CA ARG A 863 3.35 -28.12 -8.53
C ARG A 863 2.95 -29.60 -8.57
N THR A 864 3.78 -30.45 -9.15
CA THR A 864 3.56 -31.89 -9.36
C THR A 864 4.53 -32.77 -8.55
N GLU A 865 5.39 -32.18 -7.72
CA GLU A 865 6.28 -32.94 -6.85
C GLU A 865 5.54 -33.42 -5.60
N THR A 866 5.77 -34.66 -5.19
CA THR A 866 5.08 -35.28 -4.05
C THR A 866 5.54 -34.65 -2.73
N LEU A 867 4.58 -34.34 -1.84
CA LEU A 867 4.87 -33.77 -0.51
C LEU A 867 5.74 -34.68 0.35
N ILE A 868 5.62 -35.99 0.13
CA ILE A 868 6.51 -37.01 0.67
C ILE A 868 7.57 -37.32 -0.39
N THR A 869 8.83 -37.04 -0.08
CA THR A 869 10.00 -37.46 -0.85
C THR A 869 10.65 -38.66 -0.17
N ASN A 870 10.89 -39.75 -0.91
CA ASN A 870 11.50 -41.03 -0.50
C ASN A 870 11.79 -41.19 1.01
N ILE A 871 10.82 -41.74 1.74
CA ILE A 871 10.96 -42.28 3.10
C ILE A 871 11.74 -43.60 3.04
#